data_AF-A0A972T7S2-F1
#
_entry.id   AF-A0A972T7S2-F1
#
_cell.length_a   1.000
_cell.length_b   1.000
_cell.length_c   1.000
_cell.angle_alpha   90.00
_cell.angle_beta   90.00
_cell.angle_gamma   90.00
#
_symmetry.space_group_name_H-M   'P 1'
#
loop_
_entity.id
_entity.type
_entity.pdbx_description
1 polymer ?
#
loop_
_entity_poly.entity_id
_entity_poly.type
_entity_poly.pdbx_seq_one_letter_code
_entity_poly.pdbx_strand_id
1 'polypeptide(L)'
;MRSKNILTIFFLLSGFEGIVVAALLLAIPADPKHALVGGLSAMRLGLLALTLIFSSGFLGLAFVCLRSKRVLTKIETARTWLGSGGRLYLVSLILLAFGILLGLAVNVLLAGRYPGWQAAGYRLAPLLVWGSLACIQFGAAVALAFFDPARLSALRSQRGVITVSLFSAAVLIFLWIFLAQTGLGFTIDPVEWIQSPNSPVLFSQILLTVAILTVLLWLSPNLQRWQRADFLLAGGLWLFAVVLWEITPYNPSFFSTRPFPPNFETYPYSDGRDYVIIGQTLLIGEGYGNHALVMRPLHALILTAYHVIAGQNYDHVVALQVLVLALIPVLFYWMGRKVHSRLGGVAAALLLILRERNALLLSGMIPGAHTHVKLFLTEMNTILGMAVLILLLLRWFHSPERYKMTPLIAGGVLGALMLVRSQVVVLLPVLAAWMVVRTFRRPGAWLPAVAWFGLGTALFLLPWIGRNYRLAGFLTLEDAPSLHLRYEARYYAGVDTTPLPGERGDAYNARMTAIILDYVRQHPWEVLNFVSAHFFHNEVSTTLVFPLQPDSLGLVEYVKDNILWSGGKYRPQATLDAAMLLLNIAVVGFGVGSALKRGHGLILVPVFVRLGYNLSLALARRSGGRYFMAGDWVGLFLYGLGLAELLLWAAALLGGPRLSEPFLGKGLEPPSTKSCRHISPRAWFLTAAIILLAGLVVPAAEWVIPSRYEKVSASQAVGRLQARLPVTGREDRLLLLQDFAAQPEAQVKWGRGLYPRYFQAGETLRSYEAFSDVRRLRFEIIGPQPGEVILPGIDQPEFFPNASDVVAFGCQKQEYLDALLVVVLDPTGDHYYWRDPLPAIWQCPLP
;
A
#
# COMPACT_ATOMS: atom_id res chain seq x y z
N MET A 1 -18.33 12.18 48.71
CA MET A 1 -17.12 11.63 49.41
C MET A 1 -16.17 10.87 48.49
N ARG A 2 -16.62 9.89 47.69
CA ARG A 2 -15.74 9.12 46.78
C ARG A 2 -14.91 9.97 45.80
N SER A 3 -15.54 10.90 45.07
CA SER A 3 -14.87 11.78 44.09
C SER A 3 -13.79 12.67 44.73
N LYS A 4 -14.09 13.19 45.93
CA LYS A 4 -13.17 13.98 46.75
C LYS A 4 -11.91 13.19 47.08
N ASN A 5 -12.07 11.95 47.55
CA ASN A 5 -10.93 11.10 47.92
C ASN A 5 -10.04 10.75 46.71
N ILE A 6 -10.64 10.44 45.55
CA ILE A 6 -9.88 10.11 44.33
C ILE A 6 -9.05 11.31 43.86
N LEU A 7 -9.64 12.52 43.83
CA LEU A 7 -8.92 13.73 43.45
C LEU A 7 -7.83 14.10 44.49
N THR A 8 -8.10 13.90 45.78
CA THR A 8 -7.06 14.05 46.82
C THR A 8 -5.90 13.09 46.61
N ILE A 9 -6.16 11.81 46.32
CA ILE A 9 -5.12 10.81 46.05
C ILE A 9 -4.28 11.22 44.85
N PHE A 10 -4.91 11.68 43.76
CA PHE A 10 -4.21 12.23 42.60
C PHE A 10 -3.28 13.39 42.99
N PHE A 11 -3.80 14.39 43.69
CA PHE A 11 -2.99 15.55 44.10
C PHE A 11 -1.84 15.19 45.04
N LEU A 12 -2.04 14.23 45.95
CA LEU A 12 -0.95 13.70 46.78
C LEU A 12 0.11 13.00 45.93
N LEU A 13 -0.32 12.09 45.07
CA LEU A 13 0.56 11.28 44.23
C LEU A 13 1.40 12.16 43.28
N SER A 14 0.77 13.06 42.53
CA SER A 14 1.49 13.99 41.65
C SER A 14 2.39 14.95 42.43
N GLY A 15 1.99 15.37 43.65
CA GLY A 15 2.84 16.15 44.55
C GLY A 15 4.13 15.41 44.93
N PHE A 16 4.03 14.17 45.38
CA PHE A 16 5.18 13.32 45.73
C PHE A 16 6.05 12.98 44.52
N GLU A 17 5.47 12.69 43.37
CA GLU A 17 6.21 12.50 42.12
C GLU A 17 7.04 13.74 41.77
N GLY A 18 6.52 14.94 42.01
CA GLY A 18 7.27 16.18 41.86
C GLY A 18 8.50 16.27 42.77
N ILE A 19 8.44 15.72 43.98
CA ILE A 19 9.58 15.64 44.89
C ILE A 19 10.63 14.66 44.35
N VAL A 20 10.19 13.51 43.83
CA VAL A 20 11.08 12.54 43.16
C VAL A 20 11.76 13.19 41.95
N VAL A 21 11.03 13.97 41.16
CA VAL A 21 11.56 14.70 40.00
C VAL A 21 12.57 15.77 40.41
N ALA A 22 12.32 16.48 41.51
CA ALA A 22 13.27 17.42 42.08
C ALA A 22 14.58 16.69 42.49
N ALA A 23 14.49 15.51 43.10
CA ALA A 23 15.65 14.68 43.42
C ALA A 23 16.39 14.19 42.17
N LEU A 24 15.66 13.77 41.12
CA LEU A 24 16.25 13.38 39.83
C LEU A 24 16.97 14.54 39.14
N LEU A 25 16.43 15.76 39.20
CA LEU A 25 17.06 16.97 38.67
C LEU A 25 18.38 17.31 39.39
N LEU A 26 18.43 17.08 40.70
CA LEU A 26 19.65 17.25 41.50
C LEU A 26 20.70 16.18 41.22
N ALA A 27 20.30 14.97 40.84
CA ALA A 27 21.19 13.86 40.51
C ALA A 27 21.89 14.00 39.14
N ILE A 28 21.47 14.93 38.29
CA ILE A 28 22.12 15.15 36.99
C ILE A 28 23.50 15.78 37.21
N PRO A 29 24.60 15.25 36.64
CA PRO A 29 25.97 15.75 36.86
C PRO A 29 26.12 17.25 36.64
N ALA A 30 26.90 17.93 37.48
CA ALA A 30 27.15 19.37 37.40
C ALA A 30 27.88 19.76 36.11
N ASP A 31 27.56 20.94 35.57
CA ASP A 31 28.29 21.55 34.44
C ASP A 31 29.26 22.60 35.00
N PRO A 32 30.57 22.33 35.06
CA PRO A 32 31.53 23.21 35.73
C PRO A 32 31.60 24.62 35.12
N LYS A 33 31.25 24.77 33.83
CA LYS A 33 31.36 26.04 33.11
C LYS A 33 30.22 27.02 33.39
N HIS A 34 29.08 26.53 33.89
CA HIS A 34 27.86 27.33 34.07
C HIS A 34 27.24 27.18 35.46
N ALA A 35 28.01 26.70 36.43
CA ALA A 35 27.57 26.48 37.81
C ALA A 35 27.48 27.80 38.59
N LEU A 36 26.37 28.00 39.32
CA LEU A 36 26.15 29.13 40.21
C LEU A 36 26.28 28.70 41.68
N VAL A 37 25.20 28.13 42.25
CA VAL A 37 25.12 27.73 43.66
C VAL A 37 25.07 26.21 43.75
N GLY A 38 25.94 25.61 44.58
CA GLY A 38 25.94 24.16 44.83
C GLY A 38 26.23 23.29 43.60
N GLY A 39 26.92 23.83 42.57
CA GLY A 39 27.20 23.10 41.33
C GLY A 39 26.05 23.09 40.30
N LEU A 40 24.93 23.78 40.58
CA LEU A 40 23.76 23.84 39.70
C LEU A 40 23.80 25.10 38.81
N SER A 41 23.39 24.95 37.54
CA SER A 41 23.25 26.09 36.62
C SER A 41 21.97 26.88 36.84
N ALA A 42 21.90 28.12 36.33
CA ALA A 42 20.71 28.99 36.42
C ALA A 42 19.43 28.30 35.92
N MET A 43 19.53 27.60 34.80
CA MET A 43 18.43 26.81 34.22
C MET A 43 17.97 25.70 35.17
N ARG A 44 18.88 24.99 35.84
CA ARG A 44 18.52 23.93 36.79
C ARG A 44 17.88 24.48 38.06
N LEU A 45 18.38 25.60 38.57
CA LEU A 45 17.75 26.29 39.71
C LEU A 45 16.33 26.74 39.35
N GLY A 46 16.12 27.27 38.14
CA GLY A 46 14.79 27.62 37.62
C GLY A 46 13.86 26.40 37.51
N LEU A 47 14.34 25.29 36.94
CA LEU A 47 13.56 24.05 36.83
C LEU A 47 13.25 23.43 38.19
N LEU A 48 14.21 23.43 39.13
CA LEU A 48 14.01 22.94 40.49
C LEU A 48 12.98 23.79 41.23
N ALA A 49 13.10 25.12 41.17
CA ALA A 49 12.13 26.04 41.77
C ALA A 49 10.72 25.82 41.19
N LEU A 50 10.61 25.72 39.86
CA LEU A 50 9.35 25.41 39.18
C LEU A 50 8.75 24.08 39.66
N THR A 51 9.57 23.04 39.75
CA THR A 51 9.15 21.69 40.20
C THR A 51 8.62 21.73 41.64
N LEU A 52 9.35 22.40 42.54
CA LEU A 52 8.96 22.54 43.94
C LEU A 52 7.70 23.39 44.10
N ILE A 53 7.53 24.47 43.32
CA ILE A 53 6.32 25.29 43.32
C ILE A 53 5.11 24.45 42.91
N PHE A 54 5.18 23.71 41.79
CA PHE A 54 4.06 22.87 41.35
C PHE A 54 3.79 21.71 42.31
N SER A 55 4.83 21.06 42.84
CA SER A 55 4.71 19.98 43.82
C SER A 55 4.02 20.46 45.09
N SER A 56 4.46 21.62 45.62
CA SER A 56 3.83 22.27 46.78
C SER A 56 2.39 22.69 46.48
N GLY A 57 2.12 23.16 45.26
CA GLY A 57 0.78 23.48 44.79
C GLY A 57 -0.15 22.26 44.79
N PHE A 58 0.32 21.11 44.29
CA PHE A 58 -0.44 19.86 44.32
C PHE A 58 -0.70 19.38 45.76
N LEU A 59 0.32 19.38 46.64
CA LEU A 59 0.15 19.02 48.05
C LEU A 59 -0.79 19.99 48.79
N GLY A 60 -0.71 21.28 48.49
CA GLY A 60 -1.63 22.31 48.99
C GLY A 60 -3.07 22.07 48.53
N LEU A 61 -3.27 21.73 47.25
CA LEU A 61 -4.58 21.35 46.71
C LEU A 61 -5.11 20.07 47.36
N ALA A 62 -4.26 19.08 47.65
CA ALA A 62 -4.66 17.89 48.42
C ALA A 62 -5.14 18.26 49.83
N PHE A 63 -4.41 19.14 50.54
CA PHE A 63 -4.78 19.61 51.87
C PHE A 63 -6.10 20.39 51.87
N VAL A 64 -6.27 21.31 50.92
CA VAL A 64 -7.50 22.08 50.72
C VAL A 64 -8.68 21.15 50.36
N CYS A 65 -8.46 20.16 49.50
CA CYS A 65 -9.43 19.12 49.21
C CYS A 65 -9.83 18.38 50.49
N LEU A 66 -8.91 17.98 51.36
CA LEU A 66 -9.24 17.28 52.61
C LEU A 66 -10.09 18.12 53.56
N ARG A 67 -9.74 19.40 53.78
CA ARG A 67 -10.29 20.26 54.84
C ARG A 67 -11.54 21.06 54.44
N SER A 68 -11.71 21.45 53.17
CA SER A 68 -12.73 22.43 52.77
C SER A 68 -14.06 21.82 52.33
N LYS A 69 -15.16 22.23 52.96
CA LYS A 69 -16.54 21.89 52.50
C LYS A 69 -16.94 22.63 51.22
N ARG A 70 -16.40 23.84 50.96
CA ARG A 70 -16.66 24.62 49.73
C ARG A 70 -16.07 23.97 48.47
N VAL A 71 -15.04 23.15 48.62
CA VAL A 71 -14.46 22.38 47.51
C VAL A 71 -15.38 21.24 47.10
N LEU A 72 -16.08 20.62 48.06
CA LEU A 72 -17.04 19.55 47.77
C LEU A 72 -18.18 20.05 46.87
N THR A 73 -18.74 21.24 47.14
CA THR A 73 -19.78 21.83 46.30
C THR A 73 -19.28 22.15 44.90
N LYS A 74 -18.06 22.70 44.76
CA LYS A 74 -17.45 22.92 43.42
C LYS A 74 -17.21 21.61 42.66
N ILE A 75 -16.77 20.54 43.34
CA ILE A 75 -16.61 19.20 42.73
C ILE A 75 -17.96 18.66 42.26
N GLU A 76 -19.04 18.90 43.00
CA GLU A 76 -20.39 18.51 42.59
C GLU A 76 -20.90 19.32 41.40
N THR A 77 -20.65 20.63 41.34
CA THR A 77 -20.92 21.45 40.15
C THR A 77 -20.11 21.00 38.93
N ALA A 78 -18.83 20.66 39.13
CA ALA A 78 -17.99 20.11 38.08
C ALA A 78 -18.51 18.74 37.61
N ARG A 79 -19.02 17.92 38.52
CA ARG A 79 -19.64 16.61 38.20
C ARG A 79 -20.88 16.77 37.34
N THR A 80 -21.78 17.70 37.64
CA THR A 80 -22.98 17.93 36.82
C THR A 80 -22.60 18.48 35.45
N TRP A 81 -21.64 19.41 35.38
CA TRP A 81 -21.15 19.96 34.13
C TRP A 81 -20.43 18.93 33.25
N LEU A 82 -19.47 18.17 33.79
CA LEU A 82 -18.72 17.11 33.08
C LEU A 82 -19.60 15.92 32.73
N GLY A 83 -20.57 15.60 33.58
CA GLY A 83 -21.51 14.50 33.37
C GLY A 83 -22.49 14.73 32.22
N SER A 84 -22.63 15.98 31.76
CA SER A 84 -23.52 16.37 30.67
C SER A 84 -22.83 16.39 29.30
N GLY A 85 -23.54 15.95 28.26
CA GLY A 85 -23.13 16.14 26.85
C GLY A 85 -21.82 15.46 26.42
N GLY A 86 -21.38 14.39 27.08
CA GLY A 86 -20.15 13.67 26.71
C GLY A 86 -18.85 14.38 27.09
N ARG A 87 -18.90 15.46 27.89
CA ARG A 87 -17.73 16.26 28.26
C ARG A 87 -16.71 15.49 29.09
N LEU A 88 -17.15 14.61 30.00
CA LEU A 88 -16.25 13.75 30.78
C LEU A 88 -15.37 12.89 29.86
N TYR A 89 -15.97 12.24 28.86
CA TYR A 89 -15.26 11.45 27.86
C TYR A 89 -14.23 12.30 27.09
N LEU A 90 -14.64 13.47 26.57
CA LEU A 90 -13.76 14.34 25.80
C LEU A 90 -12.59 14.87 26.64
N VAL A 91 -12.86 15.36 27.85
CA VAL A 91 -11.82 15.92 28.74
C VAL A 91 -10.83 14.82 29.15
N SER A 92 -11.30 13.63 29.52
CA SER A 92 -10.42 12.51 29.87
C SER A 92 -9.52 12.09 28.70
N LEU A 93 -10.04 12.09 27.46
CA LEU A 93 -9.24 11.78 26.28
C LEU A 93 -8.27 12.88 25.88
N ILE A 94 -8.65 14.16 26.01
CA ILE A 94 -7.73 15.29 25.78
C ILE A 94 -6.57 15.22 26.77
N LEU A 95 -6.84 14.96 28.05
CA LEU A 95 -5.80 14.83 29.07
C LEU A 95 -4.88 13.62 28.80
N LEU A 96 -5.46 12.49 28.38
CA LEU A 96 -4.69 11.31 27.98
C LEU A 96 -3.82 11.62 26.76
N ALA A 97 -4.39 12.20 25.71
CA ALA A 97 -3.68 12.55 24.48
C ALA A 97 -2.57 13.57 24.75
N PHE A 98 -2.85 14.62 25.53
CA PHE A 98 -1.85 15.62 25.91
C PHE A 98 -0.72 15.00 26.74
N GLY A 99 -1.05 14.11 27.69
CA GLY A 99 -0.06 13.34 28.44
C GLY A 99 0.84 12.49 27.54
N ILE A 100 0.25 11.75 26.61
CA ILE A 100 1.01 10.94 25.64
C ILE A 100 1.88 11.82 24.73
N LEU A 101 1.34 12.92 24.20
CA LEU A 101 2.10 13.87 23.36
C LEU A 101 3.28 14.47 24.12
N LEU A 102 3.11 14.79 25.41
CA LEU A 102 4.19 15.29 26.25
C LEU A 102 5.27 14.22 26.46
N GLY A 103 4.88 12.96 26.65
CA GLY A 103 5.81 11.82 26.71
C GLY A 103 6.54 11.57 25.39
N LEU A 104 5.88 11.74 24.24
CA LEU A 104 6.51 11.69 22.92
C LEU A 104 7.49 12.85 22.71
N ALA A 105 7.14 14.06 23.15
CA ALA A 105 8.02 15.22 23.07
C ALA A 105 9.33 15.00 23.86
N VAL A 106 9.27 14.32 25.01
CA VAL A 106 10.48 13.89 25.75
C VAL A 106 11.34 12.97 24.90
N ASN A 107 10.74 11.95 24.30
CA ASN A 107 11.47 11.01 23.46
C ASN A 107 12.17 11.71 22.28
N VAL A 108 11.49 12.66 21.63
CA VAL A 108 12.09 13.46 20.53
C VAL A 108 13.27 14.31 21.01
N LEU A 109 13.16 14.95 22.18
CA LEU A 109 14.24 15.76 22.75
C LEU A 109 15.46 14.91 23.16
N LEU A 110 15.23 13.66 23.58
CA LEU A 110 16.27 12.73 24.01
C LEU A 110 16.90 11.95 22.85
N ALA A 111 16.19 11.80 21.72
CA ALA A 111 16.62 11.02 20.56
C ALA A 111 17.82 11.62 19.78
N GLY A 112 18.37 12.77 20.21
CA GLY A 112 19.64 13.29 19.69
C GLY A 112 19.58 13.91 18.28
N ARG A 113 18.39 14.04 17.67
CA ARG A 113 18.18 14.65 16.34
C ARG A 113 18.65 16.10 16.24
N TYR A 114 18.66 16.81 17.37
CA TYR A 114 19.21 18.15 17.50
C TYR A 114 20.28 18.16 18.59
N PRO A 115 21.56 17.92 18.22
CA PRO A 115 22.66 17.82 19.20
C PRO A 115 22.74 19.03 20.14
N GLY A 116 22.44 20.23 19.62
CA GLY A 116 22.41 21.47 20.42
C GLY A 116 21.30 21.53 21.48
N TRP A 117 20.23 20.75 21.32
CA TRP A 117 19.09 20.70 22.25
C TRP A 117 19.10 19.47 23.16
N GLN A 118 19.94 18.48 22.88
CA GLN A 118 19.96 17.22 23.64
C GLN A 118 20.31 17.44 25.12
N ALA A 119 21.26 18.33 25.42
CA ALA A 119 21.61 18.71 26.79
C ALA A 119 20.46 19.43 27.53
N ALA A 120 19.67 20.23 26.82
CA ALA A 120 18.43 20.82 27.36
C ALA A 120 17.35 19.76 27.54
N GLY A 121 17.24 18.81 26.61
CA GLY A 121 16.36 17.65 26.65
C GLY A 121 16.55 16.79 27.89
N TYR A 122 17.79 16.40 28.21
CA TYR A 122 18.09 15.65 29.45
C TYR A 122 17.70 16.40 30.73
N ARG A 123 17.76 17.73 30.72
CA ARG A 123 17.38 18.57 31.88
C ARG A 123 15.86 18.77 31.97
N LEU A 124 15.15 18.84 30.84
CA LEU A 124 13.70 19.01 30.78
C LEU A 124 12.93 17.69 30.91
N ALA A 125 13.54 16.57 30.54
CA ALA A 125 12.89 15.26 30.51
C ALA A 125 12.22 14.87 31.82
N PRO A 126 12.84 15.00 33.02
CA PRO A 126 12.18 14.65 34.28
C PRO A 126 10.87 15.44 34.50
N LEU A 127 10.87 16.73 34.16
CA LEU A 127 9.70 17.60 34.31
C LEU A 127 8.59 17.26 33.31
N LEU A 128 8.95 16.99 32.07
CA LEU A 128 8.00 16.65 31.01
C LEU A 128 7.42 15.23 31.20
N VAL A 129 8.21 14.26 31.69
CA VAL A 129 7.73 12.94 32.10
C VAL A 129 6.75 13.08 33.26
N TRP A 130 7.07 13.90 34.25
CA TRP A 130 6.16 14.18 35.36
C TRP A 130 4.87 14.84 34.88
N GLY A 131 4.95 15.83 34.00
CA GLY A 131 3.79 16.43 33.38
C GLY A 131 2.95 15.42 32.58
N SER A 132 3.61 14.47 31.88
CA SER A 132 2.94 13.40 31.11
C SER A 132 2.16 12.50 32.05
N LEU A 133 2.81 12.00 33.11
CA LEU A 133 2.21 11.19 34.16
C LEU A 133 1.06 11.92 34.84
N ALA A 134 1.26 13.18 35.24
CA ALA A 134 0.24 13.99 35.88
C ALA A 134 -0.99 14.18 34.97
N CYS A 135 -0.82 14.36 33.67
CA CYS A 135 -1.95 14.48 32.74
C CYS A 135 -2.72 13.16 32.58
N ILE A 136 -2.01 12.04 32.43
CA ILE A 136 -2.62 10.71 32.33
C ILE A 136 -3.36 10.36 33.63
N GLN A 137 -2.72 10.57 34.77
CA GLN A 137 -3.28 10.34 36.10
C GLN A 137 -4.46 11.27 36.37
N PHE A 138 -4.39 12.53 35.96
CA PHE A 138 -5.51 13.45 36.11
C PHE A 138 -6.70 13.02 35.24
N GLY A 139 -6.45 12.64 33.98
CA GLY A 139 -7.49 12.09 33.10
C GLY A 139 -8.18 10.86 33.69
N ALA A 140 -7.39 9.94 34.28
CA ALA A 140 -7.88 8.76 34.99
C ALA A 140 -8.61 9.12 36.30
N ALA A 141 -8.10 10.06 37.07
CA ALA A 141 -8.70 10.53 38.32
C ALA A 141 -10.03 11.22 38.05
N VAL A 142 -10.12 12.07 37.03
CA VAL A 142 -11.37 12.69 36.56
C VAL A 142 -12.35 11.61 36.09
N ALA A 143 -11.90 10.65 35.27
CA ALA A 143 -12.72 9.53 34.83
C ALA A 143 -13.31 8.72 35.99
N LEU A 144 -12.49 8.37 36.99
CA LEU A 144 -12.87 7.57 38.16
C LEU A 144 -13.69 8.38 39.18
N ALA A 145 -13.33 9.63 39.43
CA ALA A 145 -13.99 10.50 40.41
C ALA A 145 -15.41 10.83 39.96
N PHE A 146 -15.64 10.99 38.66
CA PHE A 146 -16.94 11.32 38.09
C PHE A 146 -17.61 10.14 37.40
N PHE A 147 -17.07 8.93 37.55
CA PHE A 147 -17.67 7.70 37.04
C PHE A 147 -19.05 7.49 37.68
N ASP A 148 -20.04 7.21 36.83
CA ASP A 148 -21.36 6.78 37.27
C ASP A 148 -21.43 5.25 37.20
N PRO A 149 -21.56 4.54 38.33
CA PRO A 149 -21.68 3.08 38.34
C PRO A 149 -22.82 2.54 37.48
N ALA A 150 -23.89 3.32 37.26
CA ALA A 150 -24.96 2.93 36.35
C ALA A 150 -24.44 2.71 34.92
N ARG A 151 -23.32 3.33 34.52
CA ARG A 151 -22.70 3.14 33.19
C ARG A 151 -22.03 1.78 33.02
N LEU A 152 -21.72 1.05 34.09
CA LEU A 152 -21.32 -0.36 33.99
C LEU A 152 -22.42 -1.21 33.34
N SER A 153 -23.69 -0.83 33.52
CA SER A 153 -24.80 -1.49 32.83
C SER A 153 -24.74 -1.32 31.31
N ALA A 154 -24.20 -0.19 30.82
CA ALA A 154 -23.98 0.03 29.39
C ALA A 154 -22.92 -0.93 28.81
N LEU A 155 -21.84 -1.25 29.54
CA LEU A 155 -20.91 -2.30 29.09
C LEU A 155 -21.48 -3.70 29.24
N ARG A 156 -22.30 -3.95 30.27
CA ARG A 156 -23.02 -5.22 30.40
C ARG A 156 -23.91 -5.47 29.18
N SER A 157 -24.50 -4.43 28.58
CA SER A 157 -25.22 -4.55 27.30
C SER A 157 -24.32 -4.97 26.13
N GLN A 158 -23.02 -4.66 26.18
CA GLN A 158 -22.01 -5.04 25.20
C GLN A 158 -21.27 -6.35 25.55
N ARG A 159 -21.68 -7.09 26.60
CA ARG A 159 -20.96 -8.27 27.09
C ARG A 159 -20.66 -9.28 25.98
N GLY A 160 -21.61 -9.53 25.08
CA GLY A 160 -21.39 -10.45 23.96
C GLY A 160 -20.31 -9.98 22.99
N VAL A 161 -20.20 -8.68 22.71
CA VAL A 161 -19.17 -8.10 21.85
C VAL A 161 -17.80 -8.18 22.54
N ILE A 162 -17.74 -7.83 23.82
CA ILE A 162 -16.52 -7.89 24.62
C ILE A 162 -15.99 -9.32 24.74
N THR A 163 -16.86 -10.30 25.05
CA THR A 163 -16.44 -11.71 25.20
C THR A 163 -15.88 -12.27 23.90
N VAL A 164 -16.53 -12.03 22.75
CA VAL A 164 -16.01 -12.50 21.46
C VAL A 164 -14.72 -11.77 21.10
N SER A 165 -14.61 -10.47 21.40
CA SER A 165 -13.39 -9.67 21.18
C SER A 165 -12.20 -10.18 22.00
N LEU A 166 -12.40 -10.45 23.30
CA LEU A 166 -11.36 -11.02 24.17
C LEU A 166 -10.97 -12.43 23.73
N PHE A 167 -11.95 -13.26 23.35
CA PHE A 167 -11.68 -14.60 22.82
C PHE A 167 -10.87 -14.53 21.53
N SER A 168 -11.25 -13.69 20.56
CA SER A 168 -10.50 -13.49 19.32
C SER A 168 -9.09 -12.98 19.59
N ALA A 169 -8.90 -12.02 20.52
CA ALA A 169 -7.58 -11.56 20.93
C ALA A 169 -6.74 -12.70 21.53
N ALA A 170 -7.30 -13.49 22.44
CA ALA A 170 -6.61 -14.63 23.06
C ALA A 170 -6.20 -15.68 22.01
N VAL A 171 -7.07 -15.99 21.05
CA VAL A 171 -6.76 -16.93 19.96
C VAL A 171 -5.64 -16.41 19.07
N LEU A 172 -5.68 -15.14 18.66
CA LEU A 172 -4.61 -14.57 17.82
C LEU A 172 -3.28 -14.47 18.55
N ILE A 173 -3.27 -14.10 19.83
CA ILE A 173 -2.07 -14.09 20.67
C ILE A 173 -1.51 -15.51 20.80
N PHE A 174 -2.36 -16.49 21.10
CA PHE A 174 -1.95 -17.89 21.19
C PHE A 174 -1.35 -18.39 19.87
N LEU A 175 -2.01 -18.14 18.74
CA LEU A 175 -1.50 -18.50 17.41
C LEU A 175 -0.15 -17.85 17.13
N TRP A 176 0.01 -16.56 17.45
CA TRP A 176 1.28 -15.88 17.24
C TRP A 176 2.40 -16.46 18.10
N ILE A 177 2.14 -16.71 19.40
CA ILE A 177 3.10 -17.36 20.30
C ILE A 177 3.46 -18.77 19.79
N PHE A 178 2.46 -19.53 19.32
CA PHE A 178 2.69 -20.85 18.73
C PHE A 178 3.60 -20.78 17.50
N LEU A 179 3.37 -19.84 16.57
CA LEU A 179 4.23 -19.63 15.41
C LEU A 179 5.65 -19.23 15.83
N ALA A 180 5.79 -18.34 16.82
CA ALA A 180 7.09 -17.93 17.34
C ALA A 180 7.86 -19.08 18.00
N GLN A 181 7.18 -19.98 18.72
CA GLN A 181 7.79 -21.15 19.36
C GLN A 181 8.15 -22.26 18.38
N THR A 182 7.34 -22.46 17.33
CA THR A 182 7.57 -23.47 16.31
C THR A 182 8.56 -23.03 15.22
N GLY A 183 8.81 -21.73 15.10
CA GLY A 183 9.61 -21.16 14.02
C GLY A 183 8.87 -21.08 12.67
N LEU A 184 7.59 -21.49 12.61
CA LEU A 184 6.77 -21.43 11.39
C LEU A 184 6.59 -19.98 10.94
N GLY A 185 7.03 -19.67 9.72
CA GLY A 185 7.02 -18.31 9.17
C GLY A 185 8.22 -17.44 9.57
N PHE A 186 9.15 -17.98 10.36
CA PHE A 186 10.41 -17.33 10.77
C PHE A 186 11.64 -18.02 10.17
N THR A 187 11.56 -19.32 9.88
CA THR A 187 12.60 -20.06 9.17
C THR A 187 12.72 -19.57 7.73
N ILE A 188 13.85 -18.96 7.40
CA ILE A 188 14.12 -18.39 6.08
C ILE A 188 14.19 -19.51 5.05
N ASP A 189 13.34 -19.41 4.02
CA ASP A 189 13.50 -20.16 2.78
C ASP A 189 14.44 -19.37 1.83
N PRO A 190 15.41 -20.01 1.16
CA PRO A 190 16.35 -19.29 0.29
C PRO A 190 15.70 -18.80 -1.03
N VAL A 191 14.46 -19.17 -1.33
CA VAL A 191 13.77 -18.83 -2.59
C VAL A 191 12.71 -17.75 -2.33
N GLU A 192 12.82 -16.60 -2.99
CA GLU A 192 11.80 -15.52 -2.99
C GLU A 192 11.20 -15.20 -1.60
N TRP A 193 12.05 -15.18 -0.58
CA TRP A 193 11.71 -14.81 0.79
C TRP A 193 12.20 -13.39 1.11
N ILE A 194 11.28 -12.44 1.19
CA ILE A 194 11.62 -11.05 1.53
C ILE A 194 11.33 -10.81 3.01
N GLN A 195 12.39 -10.66 3.81
CA GLN A 195 12.27 -10.51 5.27
C GLN A 195 11.57 -9.22 5.71
N SER A 196 11.71 -8.14 4.93
CA SER A 196 11.23 -6.81 5.30
C SER A 196 9.70 -6.74 5.27
N PRO A 197 9.03 -6.33 6.38
CA PRO A 197 7.60 -6.04 6.39
C PRO A 197 7.25 -4.85 5.48
N ASN A 198 5.96 -4.68 5.19
CA ASN A 198 5.49 -3.48 4.49
C ASN A 198 5.67 -2.21 5.33
N SER A 199 5.40 -1.05 4.72
CA SER A 199 5.61 0.26 5.34
C SER A 199 4.88 0.38 6.68
N PRO A 200 5.59 0.72 7.78
CA PRO A 200 5.00 0.75 9.10
C PRO A 200 4.01 1.90 9.26
N VAL A 201 3.05 1.74 10.16
CA VAL A 201 2.26 2.85 10.71
C VAL A 201 2.88 3.29 12.02
N LEU A 202 3.04 4.60 12.17
CA LEU A 202 3.65 5.20 13.35
C LEU A 202 2.67 5.27 14.53
N PHE A 203 3.17 5.19 15.76
CA PHE A 203 2.37 5.34 16.97
C PHE A 203 1.65 6.70 17.02
N SER A 204 2.35 7.77 16.65
CA SER A 204 1.82 9.13 16.48
C SER A 204 0.67 9.20 15.47
N GLN A 205 0.71 8.40 14.41
CA GLN A 205 -0.36 8.31 13.41
C GLN A 205 -1.58 7.56 13.95
N ILE A 206 -1.38 6.56 14.80
CA ILE A 206 -2.48 5.91 15.55
C ILE A 206 -3.13 6.90 16.52
N LEU A 207 -2.34 7.70 17.25
CA LEU A 207 -2.88 8.75 18.12
C LEU A 207 -3.68 9.80 17.34
N LEU A 208 -3.18 10.24 16.18
CA LEU A 208 -3.90 11.15 15.30
C LEU A 208 -5.23 10.55 14.84
N THR A 209 -5.22 9.27 14.45
CA THR A 209 -6.44 8.55 14.07
C THR A 209 -7.43 8.51 15.23
N VAL A 210 -6.97 8.15 16.43
CA VAL A 210 -7.79 8.13 17.66
C VAL A 210 -8.36 9.51 17.97
N ALA A 211 -7.58 10.58 17.81
CA ALA A 211 -8.02 11.95 18.02
C ALA A 211 -9.14 12.36 17.04
N ILE A 212 -8.96 12.08 15.75
CA ILE A 212 -9.99 12.33 14.72
C ILE A 212 -11.27 11.54 15.02
N LEU A 213 -11.14 10.25 15.36
CA LEU A 213 -12.29 9.42 15.71
C LEU A 213 -13.01 9.92 16.96
N THR A 214 -12.28 10.43 17.94
CA THR A 214 -12.84 11.04 19.17
C THR A 214 -13.67 12.28 18.83
N VAL A 215 -13.15 13.16 17.98
CA VAL A 215 -13.86 14.35 17.49
C VAL A 215 -15.10 13.93 16.70
N LEU A 216 -14.98 12.96 15.79
CA LEU A 216 -16.12 12.45 15.02
C LEU A 216 -17.18 11.82 15.90
N LEU A 217 -16.79 11.08 16.93
CA LEU A 217 -17.70 10.50 17.91
C LEU A 217 -18.42 11.60 18.70
N TRP A 218 -17.70 12.64 19.12
CA TRP A 218 -18.28 13.81 19.80
C TRP A 218 -19.29 14.56 18.91
N LEU A 219 -18.98 14.74 17.63
CA LEU A 219 -19.86 15.39 16.63
C LEU A 219 -21.00 14.48 16.13
N SER A 220 -20.97 13.18 16.46
CA SER A 220 -21.89 12.19 15.91
C SER A 220 -23.39 12.51 16.09
N PRO A 221 -23.87 13.12 17.20
CA PRO A 221 -25.29 13.45 17.32
C PRO A 221 -25.78 14.46 16.26
N ASN A 222 -24.90 15.37 15.83
CA ASN A 222 -25.22 16.36 14.80
C ASN A 222 -25.10 15.74 13.40
N LEU A 223 -24.05 14.95 13.16
CA LEU A 223 -23.82 14.24 11.91
C LEU A 223 -24.94 13.24 11.57
N GLN A 224 -25.61 12.68 12.59
CA GLN A 224 -26.74 11.77 12.41
C GLN A 224 -27.94 12.38 11.70
N ARG A 225 -28.17 13.69 11.84
CA ARG A 225 -29.30 14.39 11.18
C ARG A 225 -29.09 14.53 9.68
N TRP A 226 -27.86 14.32 9.19
CA TRP A 226 -27.50 14.55 7.81
C TRP A 226 -27.62 13.26 7.01
N GLN A 227 -28.66 13.18 6.18
CA GLN A 227 -28.90 12.01 5.31
C GLN A 227 -27.73 11.69 4.36
N ARG A 228 -26.88 12.69 4.06
CA ARG A 228 -25.71 12.58 3.16
C ARG A 228 -24.37 12.42 3.89
N ALA A 229 -24.35 12.20 5.21
CA ALA A 229 -23.11 12.11 5.99
C ALA A 229 -22.13 11.06 5.46
N ASP A 230 -22.63 9.92 4.96
CA ASP A 230 -21.77 8.87 4.40
C ASP A 230 -21.04 9.30 3.13
N PHE A 231 -21.70 10.06 2.26
CA PHE A 231 -21.09 10.60 1.04
C PHE A 231 -20.09 11.71 1.34
N LEU A 232 -20.36 12.54 2.35
CA LEU A 232 -19.42 13.57 2.82
C LEU A 232 -18.18 12.95 3.45
N LEU A 233 -18.34 11.91 4.28
CA LEU A 233 -17.20 11.19 4.86
C LEU A 233 -16.38 10.48 3.77
N ALA A 234 -17.03 9.79 2.84
CA ALA A 234 -16.37 9.15 1.71
C ALA A 234 -15.62 10.18 0.84
N GLY A 235 -16.27 11.27 0.44
CA GLY A 235 -15.66 12.33 -0.36
C GLY A 235 -14.52 13.06 0.37
N GLY A 236 -14.68 13.29 1.68
CA GLY A 236 -13.63 13.88 2.52
C GLY A 236 -12.41 12.98 2.67
N LEU A 237 -12.61 11.67 2.85
CA LEU A 237 -11.52 10.68 2.88
C LEU A 237 -10.82 10.57 1.52
N TRP A 238 -11.59 10.57 0.43
CA TRP A 238 -11.03 10.57 -0.93
C TRP A 238 -10.20 11.82 -1.19
N LEU A 239 -10.75 13.01 -0.93
CA LEU A 239 -10.03 14.27 -1.13
C LEU A 239 -8.77 14.34 -0.24
N PHE A 240 -8.88 13.90 1.02
CA PHE A 240 -7.73 13.83 1.92
C PHE A 240 -6.65 12.90 1.40
N ALA A 241 -7.01 11.71 0.87
CA ALA A 241 -6.08 10.79 0.25
C ALA A 241 -5.40 11.38 -0.99
N VAL A 242 -6.19 11.94 -1.92
CA VAL A 242 -5.67 12.59 -3.14
C VAL A 242 -4.68 13.69 -2.77
N VAL A 243 -5.09 14.65 -1.94
CA VAL A 243 -4.23 15.78 -1.56
C VAL A 243 -2.97 15.28 -0.86
N LEU A 244 -3.10 14.39 0.12
CA LEU A 244 -1.97 13.91 0.90
C LEU A 244 -0.97 13.11 0.05
N TRP A 245 -1.45 12.23 -0.81
CA TRP A 245 -0.59 11.40 -1.66
C TRP A 245 0.06 12.22 -2.77
N GLU A 246 -0.66 13.17 -3.38
CA GLU A 246 -0.11 14.06 -4.39
C GLU A 246 1.03 14.92 -3.84
N ILE A 247 0.82 15.61 -2.71
CA ILE A 247 1.85 16.49 -2.13
C ILE A 247 3.04 15.72 -1.52
N THR A 248 2.92 14.42 -1.29
CA THR A 248 3.99 13.63 -0.68
C THR A 248 5.03 13.25 -1.74
N PRO A 249 6.30 13.68 -1.60
CA PRO A 249 7.36 13.27 -2.50
C PRO A 249 7.75 11.81 -2.26
N TYR A 250 8.39 11.19 -3.25
CA TYR A 250 8.99 9.87 -3.13
C TYR A 250 10.41 9.90 -3.72
N ASN A 251 11.30 9.06 -3.19
CA ASN A 251 12.64 8.93 -3.75
C ASN A 251 12.65 7.89 -4.88
N PRO A 252 13.56 8.02 -5.85
CA PRO A 252 13.80 6.97 -6.84
C PRO A 252 14.05 5.62 -6.17
N SER A 253 13.45 4.59 -6.73
CA SER A 253 13.47 3.23 -6.18
C SER A 253 13.91 2.24 -7.25
N PHE A 254 13.88 0.93 -6.98
CA PHE A 254 14.14 -0.06 -8.02
C PHE A 254 13.21 0.12 -9.24
N PHE A 255 11.97 0.57 -9.05
CA PHE A 255 10.94 0.70 -10.09
C PHE A 255 10.79 2.11 -10.70
N SER A 256 11.52 3.09 -10.19
CA SER A 256 11.49 4.46 -10.69
C SER A 256 12.92 5.00 -10.77
N THR A 257 13.29 5.50 -11.94
CA THR A 257 14.62 6.10 -12.13
C THR A 257 14.67 7.51 -11.60
N ARG A 258 15.85 7.99 -11.21
CA ARG A 258 16.03 9.43 -11.00
C ARG A 258 15.86 10.17 -12.33
N PRO A 259 15.54 11.47 -12.31
CA PRO A 259 15.59 12.30 -13.51
C PRO A 259 16.94 12.22 -14.22
N PHE A 260 16.92 11.98 -15.53
CA PHE A 260 18.10 12.00 -16.40
C PHE A 260 17.95 13.07 -17.48
N PRO A 261 19.05 13.71 -17.93
CA PRO A 261 18.99 14.50 -19.16
C PRO A 261 18.56 13.61 -20.34
N PRO A 262 17.98 14.19 -21.40
CA PRO A 262 17.93 15.63 -21.68
C PRO A 262 16.67 16.35 -21.16
N ASN A 263 15.58 15.64 -20.87
CA ASN A 263 14.32 16.24 -20.44
C ASN A 263 14.08 16.21 -18.92
N PHE A 264 14.96 15.58 -18.14
CA PHE A 264 14.88 15.51 -16.67
C PHE A 264 13.53 15.00 -16.15
N GLU A 265 12.90 14.08 -16.90
CA GLU A 265 11.68 13.38 -16.46
C GLU A 265 12.01 12.13 -15.65
N THR A 266 11.10 11.79 -14.73
CA THR A 266 11.13 10.49 -14.05
C THR A 266 10.58 9.43 -14.98
N TYR A 267 11.26 8.29 -15.11
CA TYR A 267 10.78 7.17 -15.92
C TYR A 267 10.57 5.89 -15.11
N PRO A 268 9.59 5.07 -15.50
CA PRO A 268 9.39 3.75 -14.92
C PRO A 268 10.57 2.83 -15.27
N TYR A 269 10.75 1.80 -14.44
CA TYR A 269 11.79 0.79 -14.61
C TYR A 269 11.29 -0.61 -14.22
N SER A 270 12.00 -1.65 -14.66
CA SER A 270 11.63 -3.06 -14.45
C SER A 270 10.17 -3.30 -14.90
N ASP A 271 9.35 -4.03 -14.14
CA ASP A 271 8.00 -4.42 -14.55
C ASP A 271 7.13 -3.22 -14.96
N GLY A 272 7.27 -2.08 -14.26
CA GLY A 272 6.53 -0.87 -14.58
C GLY A 272 6.87 -0.30 -15.96
N ARG A 273 8.14 -0.44 -16.40
CA ARG A 273 8.56 -0.06 -17.76
C ARG A 273 7.86 -0.95 -18.79
N ASP A 274 7.86 -2.26 -18.56
CA ASP A 274 7.33 -3.23 -19.52
C ASP A 274 5.83 -3.06 -19.71
N TYR A 275 5.07 -2.85 -18.62
CA TYR A 275 3.63 -2.57 -18.71
C TYR A 275 3.31 -1.29 -19.47
N VAL A 276 4.10 -0.23 -19.27
CA VAL A 276 3.89 1.01 -20.04
C VAL A 276 4.32 0.83 -21.49
N ILE A 277 5.41 0.13 -21.79
CA ILE A 277 5.81 -0.15 -23.19
C ILE A 277 4.67 -0.87 -23.92
N ILE A 278 4.10 -1.92 -23.32
CA ILE A 278 2.92 -2.62 -23.88
C ILE A 278 1.75 -1.64 -24.07
N GLY A 279 1.52 -0.75 -23.10
CA GLY A 279 0.47 0.26 -23.23
C GLY A 279 0.74 1.30 -24.32
N GLN A 280 2.00 1.63 -24.56
CA GLN A 280 2.44 2.58 -25.58
C GLN A 280 2.40 1.98 -26.98
N THR A 281 2.69 0.68 -27.15
CA THR A 281 2.50 0.00 -28.45
C THR A 281 1.03 0.02 -28.88
N LEU A 282 0.10 -0.12 -27.93
CA LEU A 282 -1.33 0.07 -28.21
C LEU A 282 -1.64 1.49 -28.70
N LEU A 283 -1.07 2.53 -28.08
CA LEU A 283 -1.31 3.93 -28.46
C LEU A 283 -0.84 4.28 -29.88
N ILE A 284 0.10 3.52 -30.43
CA ILE A 284 0.62 3.73 -31.79
C ILE A 284 0.05 2.71 -32.79
N GLY A 285 -0.91 1.89 -32.38
CA GLY A 285 -1.61 0.93 -33.23
C GLY A 285 -0.82 -0.33 -33.59
N GLU A 286 0.19 -0.70 -32.80
CA GLU A 286 0.95 -1.94 -32.96
C GLU A 286 0.40 -3.08 -32.06
N GLY A 287 -0.81 -2.92 -31.51
CA GLY A 287 -1.40 -3.88 -30.59
C GLY A 287 -0.62 -4.04 -29.26
N TYR A 288 -0.93 -5.10 -28.50
CA TYR A 288 -0.24 -5.42 -27.25
C TYR A 288 1.16 -5.98 -27.55
N GLY A 289 2.22 -5.22 -27.25
CA GLY A 289 3.60 -5.65 -27.42
C GLY A 289 3.94 -6.10 -28.85
N ASN A 290 3.46 -5.38 -29.87
CA ASN A 290 3.57 -5.75 -31.29
C ASN A 290 2.81 -7.05 -31.61
N HIS A 291 1.55 -7.10 -31.23
CA HIS A 291 0.65 -8.26 -31.37
C HIS A 291 1.16 -9.57 -30.71
N ALA A 292 1.96 -9.45 -29.64
CA ALA A 292 2.51 -10.58 -28.90
C ALA A 292 1.58 -11.07 -27.78
N LEU A 293 1.89 -12.24 -27.21
CA LEU A 293 1.33 -12.64 -25.92
C LEU A 293 2.00 -11.81 -24.82
N VAL A 294 1.21 -11.21 -23.94
CA VAL A 294 1.70 -10.31 -22.89
C VAL A 294 1.17 -10.70 -21.52
N MET A 295 1.90 -10.30 -20.48
CA MET A 295 1.44 -10.36 -19.10
C MET A 295 0.60 -9.13 -18.74
N ARG A 296 -0.34 -9.30 -17.79
CA ARG A 296 -1.11 -8.21 -17.16
C ARG A 296 -1.83 -7.27 -18.15
N PRO A 297 -2.56 -7.79 -19.16
CA PRO A 297 -3.09 -6.98 -20.26
C PRO A 297 -4.08 -5.90 -19.81
N LEU A 298 -4.88 -6.17 -18.77
CA LEU A 298 -5.83 -5.17 -18.26
C LEU A 298 -5.10 -4.04 -17.53
N HIS A 299 -3.99 -4.33 -16.83
CA HIS A 299 -3.17 -3.29 -16.21
C HIS A 299 -2.50 -2.41 -17.27
N ALA A 300 -1.94 -3.01 -18.33
CA ALA A 300 -1.40 -2.26 -19.45
C ALA A 300 -2.45 -1.35 -20.10
N LEU A 301 -3.68 -1.84 -20.30
CA LEU A 301 -4.78 -1.04 -20.83
C LEU A 301 -5.18 0.12 -19.91
N ILE A 302 -5.18 -0.08 -18.58
CA ILE A 302 -5.44 1.00 -17.62
C ILE A 302 -4.38 2.09 -17.77
N LEU A 303 -3.10 1.71 -17.87
CA LEU A 303 -2.01 2.66 -18.10
C LEU A 303 -2.13 3.35 -19.46
N THR A 304 -2.52 2.64 -20.52
CA THR A 304 -2.83 3.23 -21.83
C THR A 304 -3.90 4.32 -21.69
N ALA A 305 -5.01 4.02 -21.01
CA ALA A 305 -6.08 4.98 -20.79
C ALA A 305 -5.60 6.23 -20.03
N TYR A 306 -4.73 6.07 -19.03
CA TYR A 306 -4.15 7.21 -18.34
C TYR A 306 -3.28 8.07 -19.26
N HIS A 307 -2.47 7.47 -20.13
CA HIS A 307 -1.65 8.21 -21.09
C HIS A 307 -2.49 8.89 -22.19
N VAL A 308 -3.65 8.35 -22.56
CA VAL A 308 -4.61 9.03 -23.45
C VAL A 308 -5.13 10.33 -22.81
N ILE A 309 -5.45 10.29 -21.51
CA ILE A 309 -6.09 11.40 -20.80
C ILE A 309 -5.07 12.44 -20.33
N ALA A 310 -3.97 12.00 -19.73
CA ALA A 310 -2.99 12.87 -19.07
C ALA A 310 -1.77 13.21 -19.93
N GLY A 311 -1.64 12.59 -21.12
CA GLY A 311 -0.47 12.73 -21.99
C GLY A 311 0.69 11.81 -21.60
N GLN A 312 1.90 12.20 -21.99
CA GLN A 312 3.10 11.34 -21.91
C GLN A 312 4.05 11.68 -20.75
N ASN A 313 3.76 12.79 -20.04
CA ASN A 313 4.52 13.20 -18.88
C ASN A 313 4.20 12.27 -17.70
N TYR A 314 5.25 11.72 -17.08
CA TYR A 314 5.12 10.74 -16.00
C TYR A 314 4.29 11.26 -14.82
N ASP A 315 4.55 12.49 -14.38
CA ASP A 315 3.92 13.07 -13.18
C ASP A 315 2.42 13.33 -13.41
N HIS A 316 2.02 13.75 -14.61
CA HIS A 316 0.61 13.92 -14.95
C HIS A 316 -0.15 12.59 -14.96
N VAL A 317 0.46 11.54 -15.53
CA VAL A 317 -0.12 10.18 -15.54
C VAL A 317 -0.24 9.64 -14.11
N VAL A 318 0.78 9.87 -13.28
CA VAL A 318 0.76 9.52 -11.85
C VAL A 318 -0.34 10.26 -11.11
N ALA A 319 -0.53 11.56 -11.34
CA ALA A 319 -1.57 12.34 -10.67
C ALA A 319 -2.98 11.81 -10.99
N LEU A 320 -3.23 11.44 -12.26
CA LEU A 320 -4.47 10.78 -12.66
C LEU A 320 -4.62 9.39 -12.01
N GLN A 321 -3.54 8.62 -11.95
CA GLN A 321 -3.54 7.31 -11.28
C GLN A 321 -3.87 7.45 -9.78
N VAL A 322 -3.28 8.42 -9.08
CA VAL A 322 -3.56 8.69 -7.66
C VAL A 322 -5.02 9.09 -7.45
N LEU A 323 -5.59 9.91 -8.33
CA LEU A 323 -7.00 10.29 -8.29
C LEU A 323 -7.93 9.07 -8.31
N VAL A 324 -7.62 8.08 -9.14
CA VAL A 324 -8.38 6.81 -9.22
C VAL A 324 -8.09 5.90 -8.02
N LEU A 325 -6.83 5.70 -7.67
CA LEU A 325 -6.42 4.81 -6.56
C LEU A 325 -6.86 5.34 -5.18
N ALA A 326 -7.08 6.64 -5.03
CA ALA A 326 -7.67 7.24 -3.83
C ALA A 326 -9.10 6.76 -3.53
N LEU A 327 -9.75 6.03 -4.45
CA LEU A 327 -10.98 5.31 -4.17
C LEU A 327 -10.78 4.14 -3.18
N ILE A 328 -9.56 3.61 -3.01
CA ILE A 328 -9.31 2.49 -2.09
C ILE A 328 -9.73 2.83 -0.64
N PRO A 329 -9.28 3.94 -0.02
CA PRO A 329 -9.77 4.37 1.31
C PRO A 329 -11.30 4.51 1.39
N VAL A 330 -11.96 4.93 0.31
CA VAL A 330 -13.43 5.03 0.26
C VAL A 330 -14.06 3.65 0.36
N LEU A 331 -13.56 2.67 -0.40
CA LEU A 331 -14.05 1.29 -0.32
C LEU A 331 -13.81 0.70 1.08
N PHE A 332 -12.70 1.02 1.74
CA PHE A 332 -12.44 0.62 3.13
C PHE A 332 -13.45 1.22 4.09
N TYR A 333 -13.79 2.49 3.93
CA TYR A 333 -14.85 3.13 4.70
C TYR A 333 -16.19 2.38 4.54
N TRP A 334 -16.58 2.05 3.32
CA TRP A 334 -17.80 1.30 3.05
C TRP A 334 -17.77 -0.13 3.61
N MET A 335 -16.62 -0.81 3.54
CA MET A 335 -16.42 -2.13 4.14
C MET A 335 -16.59 -2.05 5.65
N GLY A 336 -15.87 -1.14 6.32
CA GLY A 336 -15.89 -0.98 7.78
C GLY A 336 -17.28 -0.56 8.29
N ARG A 337 -17.95 0.36 7.58
CA ARG A 337 -19.35 0.71 7.87
C ARG A 337 -20.28 -0.50 7.85
N LYS A 338 -20.07 -1.42 6.90
CA LYS A 338 -20.96 -2.56 6.67
C LYS A 338 -20.73 -3.73 7.63
N VAL A 339 -19.48 -3.97 8.03
CA VAL A 339 -19.12 -5.08 8.94
C VAL A 339 -19.06 -4.68 10.40
N HIS A 340 -18.91 -3.39 10.69
CA HIS A 340 -18.69 -2.90 12.04
C HIS A 340 -19.47 -1.61 12.34
N SER A 341 -18.97 -0.44 11.91
CA SER A 341 -19.56 0.87 12.20
C SER A 341 -18.96 1.95 11.30
N ARG A 342 -19.58 3.14 11.24
CA ARG A 342 -19.01 4.30 10.52
C ARG A 342 -17.62 4.67 11.05
N LEU A 343 -17.42 4.63 12.37
CA LEU A 343 -16.12 4.90 12.99
C LEU A 343 -15.08 3.87 12.58
N GLY A 344 -15.43 2.58 12.56
CA GLY A 344 -14.55 1.52 12.07
C GLY A 344 -14.13 1.74 10.61
N GLY A 345 -15.07 2.15 9.75
CA GLY A 345 -14.78 2.53 8.38
C GLY A 345 -13.80 3.70 8.26
N VAL A 346 -14.02 4.78 9.03
CA VAL A 346 -13.11 5.95 9.03
C VAL A 346 -11.74 5.57 9.56
N ALA A 347 -11.67 4.79 10.66
CA ALA A 347 -10.43 4.34 11.27
C ALA A 347 -9.58 3.55 10.26
N ALA A 348 -10.19 2.56 9.59
CA ALA A 348 -9.49 1.75 8.61
C ALA A 348 -9.02 2.58 7.39
N ALA A 349 -9.84 3.52 6.92
CA ALA A 349 -9.48 4.40 5.81
C ALA A 349 -8.33 5.35 6.15
N LEU A 350 -8.37 6.00 7.33
CA LEU A 350 -7.31 6.92 7.77
C LEU A 350 -5.97 6.19 7.95
N LEU A 351 -5.98 5.02 8.59
CA LEU A 351 -4.76 4.23 8.75
C LEU A 351 -4.15 3.82 7.41
N LEU A 352 -4.98 3.44 6.43
CA LEU A 352 -4.52 3.13 5.07
C LEU A 352 -3.90 4.36 4.41
N ILE A 353 -4.55 5.52 4.48
CA ILE A 353 -4.05 6.78 3.91
C ILE A 353 -2.67 7.13 4.49
N LEU A 354 -2.52 7.00 5.81
CA LEU A 354 -1.27 7.29 6.52
C LEU A 354 -0.18 6.25 6.21
N ARG A 355 -0.52 4.96 6.14
CA ARG A 355 0.43 3.91 5.72
C ARG A 355 0.94 4.17 4.30
N GLU A 356 0.05 4.54 3.39
CA GLU A 356 0.42 4.81 1.99
C GLU A 356 1.30 6.05 1.85
N ARG A 357 1.03 7.10 2.64
CA ARG A 357 1.96 8.23 2.77
C ARG A 357 3.34 7.77 3.24
N ASN A 358 3.39 6.86 4.21
CA ASN A 358 4.67 6.33 4.69
C ASN A 358 5.37 5.51 3.59
N ALA A 359 4.63 4.75 2.78
CA ALA A 359 5.18 4.01 1.65
C ALA A 359 5.85 4.92 0.61
N LEU A 360 5.23 6.08 0.32
CA LEU A 360 5.82 7.09 -0.57
C LEU A 360 7.14 7.65 -0.01
N LEU A 361 7.16 8.05 1.26
CA LEU A 361 8.36 8.60 1.91
C LEU A 361 9.50 7.58 2.05
N LEU A 362 9.16 6.30 2.16
CA LEU A 362 10.11 5.19 2.29
C LEU A 362 10.49 4.56 0.94
N SER A 363 10.06 5.15 -0.18
CA SER A 363 10.40 4.63 -1.51
C SER A 363 11.91 4.54 -1.68
N GLY A 364 12.37 3.38 -2.16
CA GLY A 364 13.79 3.09 -2.34
C GLY A 364 14.59 2.82 -1.07
N MET A 365 14.00 2.90 0.13
CA MET A 365 14.72 2.70 1.40
C MET A 365 14.62 1.29 1.96
N ILE A 366 13.51 0.60 1.72
CA ILE A 366 13.30 -0.75 2.25
C ILE A 366 13.69 -1.79 1.17
N PRO A 367 14.55 -2.77 1.51
CA PRO A 367 14.88 -3.91 0.65
C PRO A 367 13.64 -4.70 0.22
N GLY A 368 13.72 -5.39 -0.93
CA GLY A 368 12.60 -6.20 -1.43
C GLY A 368 11.54 -5.42 -2.22
N ALA A 369 11.92 -4.24 -2.72
CA ALA A 369 11.22 -3.49 -3.75
C ALA A 369 9.80 -3.07 -3.33
N HIS A 370 9.72 -2.12 -2.40
CA HIS A 370 8.45 -1.53 -1.94
C HIS A 370 7.65 -0.87 -3.06
N THR A 371 6.32 -0.96 -2.96
CA THR A 371 5.40 -0.44 -3.97
C THR A 371 4.42 0.56 -3.36
N HIS A 372 3.99 1.54 -4.15
CA HIS A 372 3.12 2.64 -3.71
C HIS A 372 2.27 3.17 -4.87
N VAL A 373 1.27 4.00 -4.57
CA VAL A 373 0.28 4.56 -5.53
C VAL A 373 0.88 5.34 -6.70
N LYS A 374 2.10 5.86 -6.56
CA LYS A 374 2.83 6.58 -7.64
C LYS A 374 3.68 5.70 -8.58
N LEU A 375 3.66 4.37 -8.45
CA LEU A 375 4.37 3.47 -9.38
C LEU A 375 3.39 2.80 -10.35
N PHE A 376 3.83 2.51 -11.58
CA PHE A 376 3.03 1.82 -12.60
C PHE A 376 2.97 0.30 -12.42
N LEU A 377 2.72 -0.15 -11.18
CA LEU A 377 2.70 -1.56 -10.79
C LEU A 377 1.27 -2.05 -10.51
N THR A 378 1.10 -3.37 -10.49
CA THR A 378 -0.22 -4.02 -10.46
C THR A 378 -0.84 -4.12 -9.07
N GLU A 379 -0.05 -3.98 -8.01
CA GLU A 379 -0.46 -4.22 -6.63
C GLU A 379 -1.61 -3.30 -6.21
N MET A 380 -1.52 -2.00 -6.51
CA MET A 380 -2.56 -1.03 -6.10
C MET A 380 -3.87 -1.23 -6.86
N ASN A 381 -3.80 -1.53 -8.15
CA ASN A 381 -4.98 -1.90 -8.94
C ASN A 381 -5.61 -3.21 -8.44
N THR A 382 -4.78 -4.13 -7.96
CA THR A 382 -5.25 -5.38 -7.33
C THR A 382 -5.97 -5.10 -6.01
N ILE A 383 -5.44 -4.23 -5.14
CA ILE A 383 -6.11 -3.82 -3.90
C ILE A 383 -7.46 -3.16 -4.20
N LEU A 384 -7.51 -2.26 -5.19
CA LEU A 384 -8.75 -1.61 -5.62
C LEU A 384 -9.79 -2.65 -6.07
N GLY A 385 -9.43 -3.56 -6.98
CA GLY A 385 -10.34 -4.59 -7.45
C GLY A 385 -10.75 -5.59 -6.37
N MET A 386 -9.84 -5.98 -5.47
CA MET A 386 -10.16 -6.85 -4.33
C MET A 386 -11.14 -6.18 -3.35
N ALA A 387 -10.97 -4.88 -3.08
CA ALA A 387 -11.91 -4.14 -2.23
C ALA A 387 -13.32 -4.06 -2.87
N VAL A 388 -13.41 -3.88 -4.19
CA VAL A 388 -14.69 -3.96 -4.93
C VAL A 388 -15.28 -5.37 -4.83
N LEU A 389 -14.48 -6.42 -5.07
CA LEU A 389 -14.90 -7.81 -4.95
C LEU A 389 -15.44 -8.11 -3.54
N ILE A 390 -14.74 -7.69 -2.49
CA ILE A 390 -15.17 -7.85 -1.10
C ILE A 390 -16.50 -7.16 -0.84
N LEU A 391 -16.71 -5.92 -1.33
CA LEU A 391 -17.99 -5.22 -1.14
C LEU A 391 -19.18 -5.92 -1.83
N LEU A 392 -18.96 -6.47 -3.02
CA LEU A 392 -19.94 -7.29 -3.74
C LEU A 392 -20.25 -8.56 -2.95
N LEU A 393 -19.23 -9.28 -2.50
CA LEU A 393 -19.39 -10.49 -1.70
C LEU A 393 -20.09 -10.19 -0.37
N LEU A 394 -19.70 -9.13 0.34
CA LEU A 394 -20.39 -8.66 1.56
C LEU A 394 -21.87 -8.37 1.30
N ARG A 395 -22.23 -7.91 0.09
CA ARG A 395 -23.64 -7.66 -0.29
C ARG A 395 -24.38 -8.97 -0.47
N TRP A 396 -23.77 -9.93 -1.18
CA TRP A 396 -24.35 -11.24 -1.40
C TRP A 396 -24.47 -12.04 -0.10
N PHE A 397 -23.38 -12.22 0.67
CA PHE A 397 -23.37 -12.98 1.93
C PHE A 397 -24.35 -12.43 2.97
N HIS A 398 -24.62 -11.12 2.93
CA HIS A 398 -25.61 -10.53 3.81
C HIS A 398 -27.05 -10.90 3.42
N SER A 399 -27.36 -11.01 2.11
CA SER A 399 -28.70 -11.34 1.65
C SER A 399 -28.67 -12.09 0.30
N PRO A 400 -28.34 -13.40 0.28
CA PRO A 400 -28.18 -14.15 -0.96
C PRO A 400 -29.43 -14.14 -1.84
N GLU A 401 -30.61 -14.25 -1.21
CA GLU A 401 -31.91 -14.26 -1.91
C GLU A 401 -32.28 -12.94 -2.58
N ARG A 402 -31.82 -11.82 -2.03
CA ARG A 402 -32.10 -10.48 -2.58
C ARG A 402 -31.14 -10.14 -3.72
N TYR A 403 -29.93 -10.66 -3.66
CA TYR A 403 -28.80 -10.25 -4.49
C TYR A 403 -28.32 -11.38 -5.38
N LYS A 404 -29.26 -12.09 -6.03
CA LYS A 404 -29.00 -13.31 -6.82
C LYS A 404 -28.01 -13.11 -7.97
N MET A 405 -27.94 -11.91 -8.57
CA MET A 405 -27.02 -11.58 -9.67
C MET A 405 -25.62 -11.18 -9.20
N THR A 406 -25.44 -10.86 -7.92
CA THR A 406 -24.14 -10.39 -7.41
C THR A 406 -23.01 -11.40 -7.59
N PRO A 407 -23.21 -12.73 -7.47
CA PRO A 407 -22.18 -13.70 -7.81
C PRO A 407 -21.70 -13.59 -9.26
N LEU A 408 -22.59 -13.37 -10.22
CA LEU A 408 -22.21 -13.15 -11.63
C LEU A 408 -21.28 -11.94 -11.79
N ILE A 409 -21.64 -10.81 -11.17
CA ILE A 409 -20.83 -9.58 -11.21
C ILE A 409 -19.50 -9.78 -10.46
N ALA A 410 -19.52 -10.42 -9.30
CA ALA A 410 -18.32 -10.72 -8.52
C ALA A 410 -17.36 -11.64 -9.32
N GLY A 411 -17.90 -12.59 -10.08
CA GLY A 411 -17.13 -13.42 -11.00
C GLY A 411 -16.48 -12.58 -12.11
N GLY A 412 -17.25 -11.67 -12.73
CA GLY A 412 -16.70 -10.74 -13.73
C GLY A 412 -15.55 -9.88 -13.18
N VAL A 413 -15.70 -9.35 -11.95
CA VAL A 413 -14.63 -8.61 -11.26
C VAL A 413 -13.42 -9.50 -10.96
N LEU A 414 -13.63 -10.76 -10.58
CA LEU A 414 -12.56 -11.71 -10.38
C LEU A 414 -11.82 -12.02 -11.70
N GLY A 415 -12.54 -12.20 -12.81
CA GLY A 415 -11.94 -12.36 -14.14
C GLY A 415 -11.11 -11.15 -14.55
N ALA A 416 -11.60 -9.93 -14.27
CA ALA A 416 -10.83 -8.71 -14.47
C ALA A 416 -9.55 -8.68 -13.62
N LEU A 417 -9.65 -9.04 -12.33
CA LEU A 417 -8.50 -9.13 -11.43
C LEU A 417 -7.45 -10.14 -11.92
N MET A 418 -7.84 -11.27 -12.51
CA MET A 418 -6.90 -12.24 -13.09
C MET A 418 -6.10 -11.66 -14.26
N LEU A 419 -6.65 -10.69 -15.01
CA LEU A 419 -5.92 -9.96 -16.06
C LEU A 419 -5.07 -8.79 -15.53
N VAL A 420 -5.22 -8.43 -14.26
CA VAL A 420 -4.32 -7.48 -13.56
C VAL A 420 -3.21 -8.23 -12.82
N ARG A 421 -3.55 -9.34 -12.15
CA ARG A 421 -2.64 -10.29 -11.47
C ARG A 421 -3.24 -11.71 -11.46
N SER A 422 -2.58 -12.62 -12.15
CA SER A 422 -2.90 -14.05 -12.21
C SER A 422 -2.82 -14.75 -10.86
N GLN A 423 -2.08 -14.23 -9.87
CA GLN A 423 -2.07 -14.75 -8.49
C GLN A 423 -3.43 -14.67 -7.79
N VAL A 424 -4.40 -13.93 -8.34
CA VAL A 424 -5.76 -13.89 -7.81
C VAL A 424 -6.56 -15.15 -8.21
N VAL A 425 -6.02 -16.02 -9.08
CA VAL A 425 -6.70 -17.23 -9.58
C VAL A 425 -7.15 -18.16 -8.46
N VAL A 426 -6.37 -18.32 -7.39
CA VAL A 426 -6.68 -19.18 -6.24
C VAL A 426 -7.90 -18.67 -5.45
N LEU A 427 -8.28 -17.38 -5.58
CA LEU A 427 -9.51 -16.89 -4.98
C LEU A 427 -10.77 -17.54 -5.59
N LEU A 428 -10.72 -18.00 -6.85
CA LEU A 428 -11.86 -18.67 -7.48
C LEU A 428 -12.31 -19.91 -6.68
N PRO A 429 -11.46 -20.95 -6.49
CA PRO A 429 -11.85 -22.11 -5.70
C PRO A 429 -12.05 -21.80 -4.21
N VAL A 430 -11.25 -20.90 -3.61
CA VAL A 430 -11.38 -20.54 -2.18
C VAL A 430 -12.73 -19.87 -1.90
N LEU A 431 -13.14 -18.90 -2.72
CA LEU A 431 -14.41 -18.21 -2.55
C LEU A 431 -15.59 -19.10 -2.92
N ALA A 432 -15.47 -19.94 -3.96
CA ALA A 432 -16.50 -20.93 -4.29
C ALA A 432 -16.73 -21.89 -3.12
N ALA A 433 -15.65 -22.47 -2.56
CA ALA A 433 -15.74 -23.33 -1.38
C ALA A 433 -16.38 -22.60 -0.20
N TRP A 434 -16.03 -21.34 0.02
CA TRP A 434 -16.61 -20.57 1.11
C TRP A 434 -18.11 -20.25 0.92
N MET A 435 -18.54 -19.96 -0.32
CA MET A 435 -19.97 -19.86 -0.66
C MET A 435 -20.71 -21.15 -0.32
N VAL A 436 -20.13 -22.31 -0.67
CA VAL A 436 -20.68 -23.62 -0.32
C VAL A 436 -20.76 -23.78 1.20
N VAL A 437 -19.67 -23.63 1.95
CA VAL A 437 -19.66 -23.80 3.41
C VAL A 437 -20.71 -22.92 4.10
N ARG A 438 -20.84 -21.65 3.69
CA ARG A 438 -21.75 -20.71 4.35
C ARG A 438 -23.23 -20.98 4.08
N THR A 439 -23.54 -21.60 2.95
CA THR A 439 -24.90 -21.88 2.50
C THR A 439 -25.16 -23.37 2.24
N PHE A 440 -24.34 -24.26 2.79
CA PHE A 440 -24.32 -25.70 2.52
C PHE A 440 -25.68 -26.36 2.73
N ARG A 441 -26.42 -25.93 3.77
CA ARG A 441 -27.77 -26.40 4.08
C ARG A 441 -28.86 -25.91 3.11
N ARG A 442 -28.49 -25.17 2.06
CA ARG A 442 -29.40 -24.56 1.07
C ARG A 442 -28.83 -24.76 -0.34
N PRO A 443 -28.93 -25.97 -0.93
CA PRO A 443 -28.42 -26.25 -2.27
C PRO A 443 -28.95 -25.32 -3.36
N GLY A 444 -30.22 -24.93 -3.27
CA GLY A 444 -30.82 -23.94 -4.18
C GLY A 444 -30.22 -22.52 -4.09
N ALA A 445 -29.41 -22.22 -3.08
CA ALA A 445 -28.72 -20.95 -2.93
C ALA A 445 -27.24 -21.02 -3.33
N TRP A 446 -26.52 -22.10 -2.96
CA TRP A 446 -25.08 -22.19 -3.23
C TRP A 446 -24.75 -22.65 -4.65
N LEU A 447 -25.49 -23.61 -5.20
CA LEU A 447 -25.19 -24.16 -6.52
C LEU A 447 -25.33 -23.10 -7.62
N PRO A 448 -26.43 -22.31 -7.66
CA PRO A 448 -26.53 -21.20 -8.62
C PRO A 448 -25.47 -20.13 -8.37
N ALA A 449 -25.13 -19.83 -7.10
CA ALA A 449 -24.14 -18.80 -6.80
C ALA A 449 -22.75 -19.18 -7.33
N VAL A 450 -22.30 -20.41 -7.10
CA VAL A 450 -21.01 -20.92 -7.64
C VAL A 450 -21.04 -20.95 -9.17
N ALA A 451 -22.13 -21.43 -9.77
CA ALA A 451 -22.28 -21.48 -11.23
C ALA A 451 -22.22 -20.06 -11.85
N TRP A 452 -22.98 -19.11 -11.29
CA TRP A 452 -22.98 -17.73 -11.78
C TRP A 452 -21.63 -17.03 -11.54
N PHE A 453 -20.96 -17.29 -10.43
CA PHE A 453 -19.63 -16.78 -10.14
C PHE A 453 -18.58 -17.30 -11.15
N GLY A 454 -18.60 -18.61 -11.43
CA GLY A 454 -17.77 -19.21 -12.48
C GLY A 454 -18.08 -18.65 -13.86
N LEU A 455 -19.37 -18.54 -14.23
CA LEU A 455 -19.78 -17.98 -15.51
C LEU A 455 -19.32 -16.52 -15.67
N GLY A 456 -19.46 -15.68 -14.64
CA GLY A 456 -19.01 -14.29 -14.68
C GLY A 456 -17.51 -14.19 -14.92
N THR A 457 -16.74 -15.04 -14.24
CA THR A 457 -15.28 -15.12 -14.42
C THR A 457 -14.94 -15.52 -15.86
N ALA A 458 -15.60 -16.56 -16.38
CA ALA A 458 -15.39 -17.03 -17.75
C ALA A 458 -15.79 -15.97 -18.80
N LEU A 459 -16.94 -15.31 -18.64
CA LEU A 459 -17.42 -14.28 -19.58
C LEU A 459 -16.45 -13.12 -19.73
N PHE A 460 -15.81 -12.68 -18.64
CA PHE A 460 -14.81 -11.61 -18.71
C PHE A 460 -13.51 -12.06 -19.38
N LEU A 461 -13.05 -13.28 -19.07
CA LEU A 461 -11.78 -13.81 -19.59
C LEU A 461 -11.87 -14.28 -21.06
N LEU A 462 -13.05 -14.72 -21.49
CA LEU A 462 -13.24 -15.38 -22.79
C LEU A 462 -12.72 -14.57 -23.99
N PRO A 463 -12.95 -13.25 -24.10
CA PRO A 463 -12.43 -12.48 -25.24
C PRO A 463 -10.90 -12.46 -25.29
N TRP A 464 -10.23 -12.29 -24.15
CA TRP A 464 -8.78 -12.26 -24.07
C TRP A 464 -8.15 -13.62 -24.36
N ILE A 465 -8.68 -14.69 -23.76
CA ILE A 465 -8.23 -16.05 -24.03
C ILE A 465 -8.47 -16.41 -25.51
N GLY A 466 -9.59 -15.96 -26.10
CA GLY A 466 -9.87 -16.13 -27.52
C GLY A 466 -8.85 -15.43 -28.41
N ARG A 467 -8.41 -14.22 -28.06
CA ARG A 467 -7.33 -13.49 -28.75
C ARG A 467 -6.01 -14.26 -28.66
N ASN A 468 -5.65 -14.75 -27.48
CA ASN A 468 -4.42 -15.54 -27.31
C ASN A 468 -4.46 -16.87 -28.06
N TYR A 469 -5.62 -17.54 -28.10
CA TYR A 469 -5.81 -18.75 -28.90
C TYR A 469 -5.59 -18.51 -30.38
N ARG A 470 -6.07 -17.39 -30.93
CA ARG A 470 -5.84 -17.05 -32.34
C ARG A 470 -4.37 -16.81 -32.67
N LEU A 471 -3.60 -16.28 -31.73
CA LEU A 471 -2.17 -15.99 -31.95
C LEU A 471 -1.28 -17.20 -31.73
N ALA A 472 -1.56 -18.01 -30.70
CA ALA A 472 -0.69 -19.09 -30.26
C ALA A 472 -1.16 -20.50 -30.70
N GLY A 473 -2.44 -20.63 -31.03
CA GLY A 473 -3.10 -21.91 -31.34
C GLY A 473 -3.51 -22.74 -30.11
N PHE A 474 -3.39 -22.20 -28.90
CA PHE A 474 -3.78 -22.87 -27.65
C PHE A 474 -4.27 -21.86 -26.59
N LEU A 475 -5.00 -22.37 -25.58
CA LEU A 475 -5.58 -21.55 -24.53
C LEU A 475 -4.51 -21.15 -23.52
N THR A 476 -4.22 -19.85 -23.42
CA THR A 476 -3.35 -19.28 -22.39
C THR A 476 -3.88 -17.94 -21.91
N LEU A 477 -3.70 -17.67 -20.62
CA LEU A 477 -4.07 -16.39 -20.00
C LEU A 477 -3.02 -15.31 -20.27
N GLU A 478 -1.74 -15.69 -20.25
CA GLU A 478 -0.60 -14.76 -20.33
C GLU A 478 0.38 -15.22 -21.43
N ASP A 479 1.67 -14.92 -21.26
CA ASP A 479 2.74 -15.24 -22.19
C ASP A 479 2.97 -16.75 -22.38
N ALA A 480 3.47 -17.12 -23.56
CA ALA A 480 3.91 -18.48 -23.85
C ALA A 480 5.11 -18.44 -24.82
N PRO A 481 6.25 -19.08 -24.51
CA PRO A 481 6.60 -19.82 -23.29
C PRO A 481 6.40 -18.96 -22.03
N SER A 482 5.70 -19.50 -21.01
CA SER A 482 5.32 -18.69 -19.85
C SER A 482 6.52 -18.49 -18.95
N LEU A 483 6.96 -17.24 -18.84
CA LEU A 483 8.02 -16.86 -17.92
C LEU A 483 7.61 -17.16 -16.46
N HIS A 484 6.31 -17.04 -16.16
CA HIS A 484 5.78 -17.39 -14.84
C HIS A 484 5.98 -18.89 -14.54
N LEU A 485 5.55 -19.78 -15.43
CA LEU A 485 5.72 -21.23 -15.24
C LEU A 485 7.19 -21.65 -15.17
N ARG A 486 8.07 -20.99 -15.95
CA ARG A 486 9.52 -21.19 -15.85
C ARG A 486 10.04 -20.86 -14.46
N TYR A 487 9.67 -19.70 -13.91
CA TYR A 487 10.06 -19.32 -12.57
C TYR A 487 9.50 -20.25 -11.51
N GLU A 488 8.24 -20.68 -11.63
CA GLU A 488 7.65 -21.64 -10.70
C GLU A 488 8.39 -23.00 -10.73
N ALA A 489 8.76 -23.51 -11.92
CA ALA A 489 9.56 -24.72 -12.04
C ALA A 489 10.96 -24.57 -11.42
N ARG A 490 11.59 -23.39 -11.57
CA ARG A 490 12.85 -23.05 -10.91
C ARG A 490 12.70 -23.00 -9.39
N TYR A 491 11.63 -22.40 -8.88
CA TYR A 491 11.40 -22.25 -7.44
C TYR A 491 11.04 -23.58 -6.78
N TYR A 492 10.31 -24.46 -7.47
CA TYR A 492 9.97 -25.79 -6.95
C TYR A 492 11.15 -26.76 -7.06
N ALA A 493 11.67 -26.97 -8.27
CA ALA A 493 12.58 -28.08 -8.55
C ALA A 493 14.03 -27.64 -8.83
N GLY A 494 14.34 -26.34 -8.74
CA GLY A 494 15.65 -25.81 -9.14
C GLY A 494 15.91 -25.86 -10.65
N VAL A 495 14.89 -26.17 -11.45
CA VAL A 495 15.01 -26.34 -12.91
C VAL A 495 14.75 -25.01 -13.61
N ASP A 496 15.80 -24.41 -14.17
CA ASP A 496 15.70 -23.21 -15.01
C ASP A 496 16.12 -23.55 -16.45
N THR A 497 15.16 -24.03 -17.25
CA THR A 497 15.40 -24.41 -18.65
C THR A 497 14.64 -23.51 -19.60
N THR A 498 15.30 -23.10 -20.68
CA THR A 498 14.66 -22.43 -21.80
C THR A 498 13.88 -23.42 -22.68
N PRO A 499 13.03 -22.94 -23.59
CA PRO A 499 12.43 -23.78 -24.62
C PRO A 499 13.50 -24.53 -25.42
N LEU A 500 13.23 -25.79 -25.74
CA LEU A 500 14.08 -26.59 -26.63
C LEU A 500 13.94 -26.09 -28.09
N PRO A 501 14.92 -26.33 -28.97
CA PRO A 501 14.80 -25.99 -30.38
C PRO A 501 13.55 -26.61 -31.00
N GLY A 502 12.66 -25.77 -31.54
CA GLY A 502 11.38 -26.20 -32.14
C GLY A 502 10.27 -26.55 -31.13
N GLU A 503 10.50 -26.43 -29.83
CA GLU A 503 9.47 -26.63 -28.80
C GLU A 503 8.46 -25.49 -28.84
N ARG A 504 7.19 -25.82 -29.05
CA ARG A 504 6.10 -24.85 -28.99
C ARG A 504 5.86 -24.41 -27.55
N GLY A 505 5.31 -23.21 -27.37
CA GLY A 505 5.06 -22.64 -26.03
C GLY A 505 4.11 -23.47 -25.15
N ASP A 506 3.13 -24.16 -25.73
CA ASP A 506 2.24 -25.09 -25.01
C ASP A 506 2.96 -26.35 -24.56
N ALA A 507 3.81 -26.92 -25.42
CA ALA A 507 4.64 -28.06 -25.07
C ALA A 507 5.64 -27.71 -23.94
N TYR A 508 6.26 -26.52 -24.02
CA TYR A 508 7.10 -25.98 -22.97
C TYR A 508 6.35 -25.82 -21.65
N ASN A 509 5.17 -25.18 -21.67
CA ASN A 509 4.35 -24.97 -20.49
C ASN A 509 3.89 -26.30 -19.88
N ALA A 510 3.53 -27.29 -20.71
CA ALA A 510 3.17 -28.63 -20.27
C ALA A 510 4.36 -29.34 -19.60
N ARG A 511 5.57 -29.22 -20.17
CA ARG A 511 6.81 -29.76 -19.59
C ARG A 511 7.14 -29.11 -18.23
N MET A 512 7.08 -27.78 -18.13
CA MET A 512 7.28 -27.07 -16.85
C MET A 512 6.25 -27.49 -15.80
N THR A 513 4.97 -27.62 -16.20
CA THR A 513 3.90 -28.09 -15.32
C THR A 513 4.15 -29.52 -14.85
N ALA A 514 4.58 -30.42 -15.73
CA ALA A 514 4.92 -31.80 -15.38
C ALA A 514 6.05 -31.86 -14.35
N ILE A 515 7.11 -31.06 -14.53
CA ILE A 515 8.23 -30.96 -13.57
C ILE A 515 7.73 -30.53 -12.19
N ILE A 516 6.88 -29.50 -12.12
CA ILE A 516 6.30 -29.03 -10.85
C ILE A 516 5.46 -30.14 -10.20
N LEU A 517 4.56 -30.78 -10.95
CA LEU A 517 3.69 -31.84 -10.44
C LEU A 517 4.48 -33.08 -9.98
N ASP A 518 5.51 -33.46 -10.71
CA ASP A 518 6.37 -34.59 -10.35
C ASP A 518 7.18 -34.28 -9.10
N TYR A 519 7.71 -33.06 -8.96
CA TYR A 519 8.37 -32.61 -7.73
C TYR A 519 7.40 -32.64 -6.53
N VAL A 520 6.16 -32.15 -6.70
CA VAL A 520 5.13 -32.20 -5.64
C VAL A 520 4.81 -33.63 -5.22
N ARG A 521 4.76 -34.58 -6.16
CA ARG A 521 4.50 -36.00 -5.87
C ARG A 521 5.67 -36.67 -5.17
N GLN A 522 6.90 -36.33 -5.54
CA GLN A 522 8.13 -36.92 -4.98
C GLN A 522 8.49 -36.31 -3.62
N HIS A 523 8.19 -35.04 -3.39
CA HIS A 523 8.60 -34.27 -2.20
C HIS A 523 7.42 -33.59 -1.47
N PRO A 524 6.32 -34.29 -1.12
CA PRO A 524 5.12 -33.65 -0.58
C PRO A 524 5.35 -32.93 0.76
N TRP A 525 6.25 -33.43 1.61
CA TRP A 525 6.58 -32.80 2.89
C TRP A 525 7.46 -31.56 2.74
N GLU A 526 8.40 -31.57 1.80
CA GLU A 526 9.19 -30.38 1.50
C GLU A 526 8.29 -29.26 0.95
N VAL A 527 7.36 -29.62 0.06
CA VAL A 527 6.34 -28.69 -0.45
C VAL A 527 5.46 -28.15 0.66
N LEU A 528 4.94 -29.00 1.54
CA LEU A 528 4.14 -28.54 2.68
C LEU A 528 4.95 -27.61 3.59
N ASN A 529 6.24 -27.90 3.80
CA ASN A 529 7.13 -27.10 4.65
C ASN A 529 7.35 -25.70 4.06
N PHE A 530 7.77 -25.56 2.80
CA PHE A 530 7.96 -24.22 2.24
C PHE A 530 6.62 -23.49 2.06
N VAL A 531 5.54 -24.16 1.63
CA VAL A 531 4.22 -23.52 1.48
C VAL A 531 3.74 -22.98 2.84
N SER A 532 3.83 -23.78 3.91
CA SER A 532 3.45 -23.30 5.24
C SER A 532 4.37 -22.19 5.75
N ALA A 533 5.68 -22.28 5.50
CA ALA A 533 6.64 -21.24 5.87
C ALA A 533 6.32 -19.90 5.18
N HIS A 534 6.14 -19.88 3.85
CA HIS A 534 5.77 -18.67 3.11
C HIS A 534 4.40 -18.13 3.52
N PHE A 535 3.42 -19.00 3.74
CA PHE A 535 2.08 -18.60 4.18
C PHE A 535 2.12 -17.90 5.53
N PHE A 536 2.73 -18.53 6.54
CA PHE A 536 2.81 -17.95 7.89
C PHE A 536 3.76 -16.76 7.93
N HIS A 537 4.79 -16.69 7.08
CA HIS A 537 5.63 -15.51 6.95
C HIS A 537 4.81 -14.28 6.56
N ASN A 538 3.89 -14.40 5.59
CA ASN A 538 2.99 -13.32 5.18
C ASN A 538 2.03 -12.91 6.31
N GLU A 539 1.53 -13.88 7.08
CA GLU A 539 0.66 -13.62 8.24
C GLU A 539 1.38 -12.89 9.38
N VAL A 540 2.59 -13.34 9.73
CA VAL A 540 3.45 -12.70 10.72
C VAL A 540 3.85 -11.30 10.26
N SER A 541 4.29 -11.13 9.01
CA SER A 541 4.71 -9.85 8.44
C SER A 541 3.63 -8.78 8.50
N THR A 542 2.36 -9.17 8.42
CA THR A 542 1.24 -8.23 8.56
C THR A 542 1.13 -7.64 9.97
N THR A 543 1.52 -8.39 11.01
CA THR A 543 1.51 -7.91 12.40
C THR A 543 2.66 -6.93 12.69
N LEU A 544 3.73 -6.99 11.90
CA LEU A 544 4.93 -6.16 12.06
C LEU A 544 4.78 -4.76 11.43
N VAL A 545 3.70 -4.50 10.71
CA VAL A 545 3.38 -3.16 10.17
C VAL A 545 2.94 -2.18 11.27
N PHE A 546 2.49 -2.68 12.42
CA PHE A 546 2.07 -1.84 13.55
C PHE A 546 3.28 -1.36 14.36
N PRO A 547 3.18 -0.20 15.05
CA PRO A 547 4.32 0.33 15.78
C PRO A 547 4.67 -0.58 16.96
N LEU A 548 5.91 -1.05 16.99
CA LEU A 548 6.43 -1.87 18.07
C LEU A 548 6.96 -1.02 19.24
N GLN A 549 7.13 0.28 19.02
CA GLN A 549 7.57 1.23 20.02
C GLN A 549 6.84 2.57 19.81
N PRO A 550 6.66 3.38 20.86
CA PRO A 550 6.27 4.78 20.70
C PRO A 550 7.33 5.50 19.86
N ASP A 551 6.93 6.17 18.78
CA ASP A 551 7.90 6.80 17.87
C ASP A 551 8.71 7.86 18.61
N SER A 552 10.02 7.63 18.75
CA SER A 552 10.99 8.60 19.26
C SER A 552 11.71 9.35 18.13
N LEU A 553 11.63 8.81 16.91
CA LEU A 553 12.37 9.20 15.72
C LEU A 553 11.39 9.41 14.54
N GLY A 554 11.81 10.16 13.52
CA GLY A 554 11.01 10.32 12.30
C GLY A 554 10.89 8.99 11.54
N LEU A 555 9.94 8.90 10.60
CA LEU A 555 9.64 7.67 9.85
C LEU A 555 10.89 7.00 9.25
N VAL A 556 11.74 7.80 8.61
CA VAL A 556 12.95 7.32 7.92
C VAL A 556 13.95 6.72 8.92
N GLU A 557 14.16 7.40 10.04
CA GLU A 557 15.05 6.92 11.10
C GLU A 557 14.47 5.67 11.79
N TYR A 558 13.16 5.64 12.05
CA TYR A 558 12.48 4.45 12.59
C TYR A 558 12.73 3.21 11.71
N VAL A 559 12.65 3.36 10.39
CA VAL A 559 12.90 2.25 9.46
C VAL A 559 14.38 1.90 9.38
N LYS A 560 15.28 2.89 9.23
CA LYS A 560 16.73 2.68 9.08
C LYS A 560 17.38 2.00 10.28
N ASP A 561 16.93 2.38 11.48
CA ASP A 561 17.51 1.86 12.71
C ASP A 561 16.93 0.50 13.09
N ASN A 562 15.74 0.15 12.57
CA ASN A 562 15.05 -1.09 12.92
C ASN A 562 15.50 -2.29 12.07
N ILE A 563 15.94 -3.35 12.75
CA ILE A 563 16.44 -4.59 12.13
C ILE A 563 15.41 -5.27 11.23
N LEU A 564 14.11 -5.07 11.47
CA LEU A 564 13.03 -5.68 10.69
C LEU A 564 13.01 -5.19 9.24
N TRP A 565 13.43 -3.94 8.97
CA TRP A 565 13.37 -3.37 7.63
C TRP A 565 14.73 -3.29 6.94
N SER A 566 15.78 -2.79 7.61
CA SER A 566 17.07 -2.49 6.97
C SER A 566 18.29 -3.05 7.68
N GLY A 567 18.13 -4.01 8.60
CA GLY A 567 19.28 -4.65 9.26
C GLY A 567 20.09 -3.71 10.17
N GLY A 568 19.46 -2.65 10.70
CA GLY A 568 20.10 -1.65 11.56
C GLY A 568 20.68 -2.20 12.87
N LYS A 569 21.57 -1.43 13.51
CA LYS A 569 22.28 -1.79 14.77
C LYS A 569 21.41 -1.74 16.02
N TYR A 570 20.15 -1.31 15.93
CA TYR A 570 19.33 -1.03 17.10
C TYR A 570 19.02 -2.32 17.87
N ARG A 571 19.34 -2.30 19.17
CA ARG A 571 19.08 -3.40 20.10
C ARG A 571 17.66 -3.26 20.64
N PRO A 572 16.78 -4.24 20.42
CA PRO A 572 15.40 -4.18 20.89
C PRO A 572 15.36 -4.02 22.41
N GLN A 573 14.44 -3.18 22.92
CA GLN A 573 13.91 -3.38 24.26
C GLN A 573 12.95 -4.55 24.16
N ALA A 574 13.49 -5.78 24.10
CA ALA A 574 12.75 -6.97 23.71
C ALA A 574 11.42 -7.15 24.46
N THR A 575 11.38 -6.75 25.73
CA THR A 575 10.16 -6.77 26.55
C THR A 575 9.12 -5.73 26.13
N LEU A 576 9.52 -4.48 25.84
CA LEU A 576 8.60 -3.43 25.39
C LEU A 576 8.06 -3.74 23.98
N ASP A 577 8.93 -4.19 23.09
CA ASP A 577 8.58 -4.53 21.71
C ASP A 577 7.60 -5.69 21.67
N ALA A 578 7.85 -6.73 22.47
CA ALA A 578 6.93 -7.85 22.63
C ALA A 578 5.60 -7.40 23.25
N ALA A 579 5.62 -6.54 24.28
CA ALA A 579 4.40 -6.04 24.90
C ALA A 579 3.55 -5.20 23.91
N MET A 580 4.18 -4.33 23.13
CA MET A 580 3.52 -3.53 22.09
C MET A 580 2.99 -4.40 20.95
N LEU A 581 3.74 -5.42 20.54
CA LEU A 581 3.28 -6.39 19.54
C LEU A 581 2.04 -7.15 20.02
N LEU A 582 2.07 -7.68 21.25
CA LEU A 582 0.94 -8.39 21.85
C LEU A 582 -0.27 -7.47 22.01
N LEU A 583 -0.05 -6.20 22.38
CA LEU A 583 -1.10 -5.18 22.42
C LEU A 583 -1.69 -4.94 21.03
N ASN A 584 -0.86 -4.81 20.00
CA ASN A 584 -1.33 -4.60 18.64
C ASN A 584 -2.15 -5.81 18.13
N ILE A 585 -1.69 -7.03 18.41
CA ILE A 585 -2.44 -8.26 18.09
C ILE A 585 -3.76 -8.30 18.86
N ALA A 586 -3.80 -7.87 20.12
CA ALA A 586 -5.03 -7.76 20.89
C ALA A 586 -6.02 -6.77 20.24
N VAL A 587 -5.54 -5.61 19.76
CA VAL A 587 -6.36 -4.64 19.03
C VAL A 587 -6.93 -5.26 17.74
N VAL A 588 -6.13 -5.99 16.95
CA VAL A 588 -6.65 -6.75 15.80
C VAL A 588 -7.73 -7.75 16.24
N GLY A 589 -7.49 -8.47 17.34
CA GLY A 589 -8.45 -9.39 17.93
C GLY A 589 -9.77 -8.74 18.34
N PHE A 590 -9.71 -7.52 18.89
CA PHE A 590 -10.91 -6.73 19.20
C PHE A 590 -11.65 -6.33 17.93
N GLY A 591 -10.94 -5.96 16.86
CA GLY A 591 -11.54 -5.69 15.55
C GLY A 591 -12.25 -6.91 14.97
N VAL A 592 -11.59 -8.08 14.97
CA VAL A 592 -12.17 -9.35 14.51
C VAL A 592 -13.41 -9.70 15.33
N GLY A 593 -13.28 -9.78 16.65
CA GLY A 593 -14.36 -10.27 17.50
C GLY A 593 -15.55 -9.33 17.55
N SER A 594 -15.32 -8.01 17.54
CA SER A 594 -16.41 -7.04 17.47
C SER A 594 -17.14 -7.07 16.14
N ALA A 595 -16.42 -7.17 15.01
CA ALA A 595 -17.03 -7.28 13.69
C ALA A 595 -17.72 -8.64 13.45
N LEU A 596 -17.23 -9.73 14.05
CA LEU A 596 -17.94 -11.02 14.06
C LEU A 596 -19.30 -10.88 14.74
N LYS A 597 -19.34 -10.22 15.91
CA LYS A 597 -20.56 -10.07 16.71
C LYS A 597 -21.54 -9.06 16.12
N ARG A 598 -21.05 -7.90 15.66
CA ARG A 598 -21.88 -6.81 15.08
C ARG A 598 -22.30 -7.11 13.65
N GLY A 599 -21.39 -7.61 12.82
CA GLY A 599 -21.60 -7.86 11.39
C GLY A 599 -22.08 -9.27 11.05
N HIS A 600 -22.53 -10.08 12.03
CA HIS A 600 -23.02 -11.45 11.83
C HIS A 600 -22.08 -12.35 11.00
N GLY A 601 -20.77 -12.24 11.23
CA GLY A 601 -19.76 -13.02 10.52
C GLY A 601 -19.37 -12.50 9.13
N LEU A 602 -19.92 -11.36 8.66
CA LEU A 602 -19.53 -10.77 7.37
C LEU A 602 -18.05 -10.39 7.29
N ILE A 603 -17.40 -10.12 8.43
CA ILE A 603 -15.96 -9.87 8.50
C ILE A 603 -15.11 -11.03 7.96
N LEU A 604 -15.67 -12.24 7.88
CA LEU A 604 -14.97 -13.37 7.28
C LEU A 604 -14.72 -13.16 5.77
N VAL A 605 -15.47 -12.30 5.07
CA VAL A 605 -15.21 -12.01 3.63
C VAL A 605 -13.79 -11.50 3.41
N PRO A 606 -13.38 -10.33 3.94
CA PRO A 606 -12.03 -9.84 3.74
C PRO A 606 -10.96 -10.78 4.30
N VAL A 607 -11.26 -11.50 5.40
CA VAL A 607 -10.32 -12.48 5.97
C VAL A 607 -10.05 -13.63 5.00
N PHE A 608 -11.09 -14.27 4.44
CA PHE A 608 -10.90 -15.36 3.48
C PHE A 608 -10.26 -14.91 2.16
N VAL A 609 -10.56 -13.68 1.70
CA VAL A 609 -9.88 -13.11 0.52
C VAL A 609 -8.38 -12.97 0.79
N ARG A 610 -7.98 -12.42 1.95
CA ARG A 610 -6.57 -12.34 2.34
C ARG A 610 -5.92 -13.72 2.42
N LEU A 611 -6.52 -14.66 3.15
CA LEU A 611 -5.97 -16.00 3.32
C LEU A 611 -5.83 -16.72 1.97
N GLY A 612 -6.82 -16.59 1.09
CA GLY A 612 -6.76 -17.15 -0.26
C GLY A 612 -5.67 -16.53 -1.13
N TYR A 613 -5.45 -15.21 -1.04
CA TYR A 613 -4.37 -14.55 -1.77
C TYR A 613 -2.99 -14.95 -1.22
N ASN A 614 -2.83 -14.98 0.10
CA ASN A 614 -1.58 -15.43 0.73
C ASN A 614 -1.29 -16.91 0.46
N LEU A 615 -2.33 -17.75 0.36
CA LEU A 615 -2.19 -19.14 -0.10
C LEU A 615 -1.69 -19.19 -1.55
N SER A 616 -2.19 -18.32 -2.44
CA SER A 616 -1.67 -18.25 -3.81
C SER A 616 -0.19 -17.91 -3.86
N LEU A 617 0.27 -16.99 -3.02
CA LEU A 617 1.69 -16.63 -2.97
C LEU A 617 2.54 -17.76 -2.39
N ALA A 618 2.05 -18.42 -1.34
CA ALA A 618 2.71 -19.56 -0.73
C ALA A 618 2.83 -20.75 -1.69
N LEU A 619 1.80 -21.03 -2.49
CA LEU A 619 1.83 -22.01 -3.58
C LEU A 619 2.74 -21.58 -4.73
N ALA A 620 3.13 -20.32 -4.82
CA ALA A 620 4.12 -19.83 -5.76
C ALA A 620 5.52 -19.72 -5.12
N ARG A 621 5.70 -20.25 -3.89
CA ARG A 621 6.91 -20.14 -3.06
C ARG A 621 7.42 -18.69 -2.94
N ARG A 622 6.50 -17.74 -2.76
CA ARG A 622 6.80 -16.29 -2.62
C ARG A 622 6.24 -15.76 -1.31
N SER A 623 7.01 -14.95 -0.60
CA SER A 623 6.53 -14.24 0.59
C SER A 623 7.24 -12.91 0.83
N GLY A 624 6.59 -12.03 1.57
CA GLY A 624 7.15 -10.73 1.94
C GLY A 624 7.21 -9.70 0.79
N GLY A 625 7.73 -8.52 1.12
CA GLY A 625 7.89 -7.39 0.20
C GLY A 625 6.62 -7.03 -0.60
N ARG A 626 6.81 -6.70 -1.88
CA ARG A 626 5.70 -6.31 -2.77
C ARG A 626 4.65 -7.38 -3.01
N TYR A 627 5.00 -8.67 -2.89
CA TYR A 627 4.11 -9.75 -3.30
C TYR A 627 2.84 -9.81 -2.44
N PHE A 628 2.98 -9.76 -1.11
CA PHE A 628 1.87 -9.86 -0.17
C PHE A 628 1.15 -8.51 0.08
N MET A 629 1.69 -7.39 -0.40
CA MET A 629 1.10 -6.06 -0.21
C MET A 629 -0.34 -5.95 -0.74
N ALA A 630 -0.70 -6.71 -1.77
CA ALA A 630 -2.08 -6.70 -2.26
C ALA A 630 -3.10 -7.29 -1.26
N GLY A 631 -2.66 -8.05 -0.24
CA GLY A 631 -3.50 -8.65 0.80
C GLY A 631 -3.25 -8.15 2.24
N ASP A 632 -2.09 -7.54 2.51
CA ASP A 632 -1.65 -7.16 3.87
C ASP A 632 -2.56 -6.13 4.57
N TRP A 633 -3.23 -5.29 3.80
CA TRP A 633 -4.08 -4.21 4.26
C TRP A 633 -5.29 -4.69 5.08
N VAL A 634 -5.68 -5.96 4.95
CA VAL A 634 -6.76 -6.54 5.76
C VAL A 634 -6.38 -6.57 7.24
N GLY A 635 -5.10 -6.77 7.58
CA GLY A 635 -4.62 -6.63 8.96
C GLY A 635 -4.82 -5.21 9.49
N LEU A 636 -4.44 -4.21 8.69
CA LEU A 636 -4.64 -2.79 9.01
C LEU A 636 -6.12 -2.41 9.14
N PHE A 637 -6.97 -2.96 8.27
CA PHE A 637 -8.42 -2.81 8.32
C PHE A 637 -8.97 -3.33 9.65
N LEU A 638 -8.60 -4.56 10.05
CA LEU A 638 -9.01 -5.16 11.32
C LEU A 638 -8.50 -4.37 12.53
N TYR A 639 -7.26 -3.87 12.49
CA TYR A 639 -6.71 -3.00 13.52
C TYR A 639 -7.53 -1.72 13.67
N GLY A 640 -7.91 -1.07 12.56
CA GLY A 640 -8.79 0.10 12.57
C GLY A 640 -10.16 -0.16 13.19
N LEU A 641 -10.77 -1.32 12.92
CA LEU A 641 -12.01 -1.74 13.59
C LEU A 641 -11.81 -1.91 15.10
N GLY A 642 -10.68 -2.47 15.52
CA GLY A 642 -10.31 -2.64 16.92
C GLY A 642 -10.15 -1.31 17.66
N LEU A 643 -9.44 -0.35 17.06
CA LEU A 643 -9.31 1.01 17.60
C LEU A 643 -10.68 1.70 17.76
N ALA A 644 -11.53 1.58 16.74
CA ALA A 644 -12.88 2.12 16.81
C ALA A 644 -13.69 1.47 17.95
N GLU A 645 -13.62 0.14 18.11
CA GLU A 645 -14.32 -0.57 19.18
C GLU A 645 -13.80 -0.17 20.57
N LEU A 646 -12.49 -0.02 20.75
CA LEU A 646 -11.91 0.48 22.01
C LEU A 646 -12.45 1.87 22.35
N LEU A 647 -12.58 2.76 21.37
CA LEU A 647 -13.18 4.08 21.57
C LEU A 647 -14.66 4.01 21.91
N LEU A 648 -15.40 3.06 21.32
CA LEU A 648 -16.80 2.82 21.67
C LEU A 648 -16.95 2.35 23.12
N TRP A 649 -16.08 1.45 23.59
CA TRP A 649 -16.08 1.01 24.99
C TRP A 649 -15.70 2.14 25.94
N ALA A 650 -14.69 2.93 25.59
CA ALA A 650 -14.30 4.11 26.35
C ALA A 650 -15.44 5.13 26.44
N ALA A 651 -16.16 5.38 25.34
CA ALA A 651 -17.33 6.25 25.34
C ALA A 651 -18.48 5.69 26.17
N ALA A 652 -18.74 4.37 26.11
CA ALA A 652 -19.74 3.72 26.95
C ALA A 652 -19.42 3.83 28.45
N LEU A 653 -18.14 3.69 28.83
CA LEU A 653 -17.65 3.85 30.20
C LEU A 653 -17.75 5.30 30.69
N LEU A 654 -17.24 6.25 29.90
CA LEU A 654 -17.05 7.64 30.30
C LEU A 654 -18.27 8.54 30.00
N GLY A 655 -19.36 7.95 29.51
CA GLY A 655 -20.61 8.65 29.19
C GLY A 655 -20.45 9.62 28.02
N GLY A 656 -19.72 9.18 26.99
CA GLY A 656 -19.69 9.84 25.69
C GLY A 656 -21.08 9.92 25.05
N PRO A 657 -21.20 10.59 23.88
CA PRO A 657 -22.47 10.71 23.18
C PRO A 657 -23.11 9.34 23.00
N ARG A 658 -24.38 9.20 23.39
CA ARG A 658 -25.13 7.97 23.10
C ARG A 658 -25.20 7.85 21.59
N LEU A 659 -24.49 6.86 21.07
CA LEU A 659 -24.58 6.56 19.66
C LEU A 659 -25.97 6.02 19.38
N SER A 660 -26.68 6.72 18.50
CA SER A 660 -27.89 6.17 17.90
C SER A 660 -27.51 4.91 17.11
N GLU A 661 -28.43 3.95 17.11
CA GLU A 661 -28.44 2.76 16.24
C GLU A 661 -27.91 3.03 14.80
N PRO A 662 -28.31 4.11 14.09
CA PRO A 662 -27.76 4.48 12.78
C PRO A 662 -26.23 4.62 12.69
N PHE A 663 -25.55 5.09 13.74
CA PHE A 663 -24.12 5.42 13.71
C PHE A 663 -23.22 4.25 14.11
N LEU A 664 -23.74 3.37 14.98
CA LEU A 664 -23.16 2.04 15.23
C LEU A 664 -23.35 1.09 14.05
N GLY A 665 -24.15 1.51 13.06
CA GLY A 665 -24.73 0.62 12.06
C GLY A 665 -25.81 -0.21 12.75
N LYS A 666 -27.07 -0.13 12.28
CA LYS A 666 -27.98 -1.25 12.53
C LYS A 666 -27.21 -2.50 12.12
N GLY A 667 -27.10 -3.48 13.01
CA GLY A 667 -26.98 -4.87 12.57
C GLY A 667 -28.08 -5.02 11.55
N LEU A 668 -27.68 -5.06 10.27
CA LEU A 668 -28.58 -4.93 9.14
C LEU A 668 -29.81 -5.78 9.45
N GLU A 669 -30.96 -5.14 9.68
CA GLU A 669 -32.19 -5.89 9.96
C GLU A 669 -32.27 -6.97 8.90
N PRO A 670 -32.42 -8.26 9.30
CA PRO A 670 -32.52 -9.32 8.33
C PRO A 670 -33.55 -8.86 7.31
N PRO A 671 -33.20 -8.87 6.00
CA PRO A 671 -34.08 -8.32 4.98
C PRO A 671 -35.46 -8.88 5.24
N SER A 672 -36.47 -8.00 5.30
CA SER A 672 -37.84 -8.47 5.45
C SER A 672 -38.04 -9.57 4.41
N THR A 673 -38.47 -10.75 4.86
CA THR A 673 -38.62 -11.96 4.05
C THR A 673 -39.58 -11.77 2.87
N LYS A 674 -40.20 -10.60 2.76
CA LYS A 674 -41.27 -10.24 1.83
C LYS A 674 -40.81 -9.65 0.50
N SER A 675 -39.52 -9.46 0.23
CA SER A 675 -39.06 -8.89 -1.05
C SER A 675 -38.02 -9.77 -1.77
N CYS A 676 -38.41 -10.99 -2.16
CA CYS A 676 -37.76 -11.65 -3.29
C CYS A 676 -38.10 -10.85 -4.55
N ARG A 677 -37.19 -9.96 -4.98
CA ARG A 677 -37.36 -9.30 -6.27
C ARG A 677 -37.21 -10.35 -7.36
N HIS A 678 -38.28 -10.58 -8.11
CA HIS A 678 -38.20 -11.38 -9.33
C HIS A 678 -37.29 -10.64 -10.31
N ILE A 679 -36.12 -11.20 -10.59
CA ILE A 679 -35.18 -10.64 -11.55
C ILE A 679 -35.58 -11.18 -12.92
N SER A 680 -35.96 -10.28 -13.84
CA SER A 680 -36.30 -10.68 -15.21
C SER A 680 -35.13 -11.40 -15.90
N PRO A 681 -35.37 -12.40 -16.77
CA PRO A 681 -34.33 -13.01 -17.60
C PRO A 681 -33.53 -12.00 -18.42
N ARG A 682 -34.18 -10.91 -18.86
CA ARG A 682 -33.52 -9.79 -19.56
C ARG A 682 -32.40 -9.15 -18.73
N ALA A 683 -32.59 -8.97 -17.43
CA ALA A 683 -31.58 -8.38 -16.56
C ALA A 683 -30.33 -9.28 -16.41
N TRP A 684 -30.54 -10.60 -16.33
CA TRP A 684 -29.45 -11.58 -16.35
C TRP A 684 -28.66 -11.53 -17.64
N PHE A 685 -29.36 -11.57 -18.79
CA PHE A 685 -28.74 -11.46 -20.11
C PHE A 685 -27.96 -10.15 -20.26
N LEU A 686 -28.57 -9.00 -19.93
CA LEU A 686 -27.91 -7.69 -20.01
C LEU A 686 -26.66 -7.63 -19.14
N THR A 687 -26.69 -8.20 -17.93
CA THR A 687 -25.52 -8.20 -17.04
C THR A 687 -24.41 -9.11 -17.57
N ALA A 688 -24.76 -10.29 -18.06
CA ALA A 688 -23.81 -11.18 -18.72
C ALA A 688 -23.18 -10.52 -19.97
N ALA A 689 -24.01 -9.84 -20.78
CA ALA A 689 -23.55 -9.09 -21.94
C ALA A 689 -22.63 -7.94 -21.55
N ILE A 690 -22.94 -7.17 -20.50
CA ILE A 690 -22.06 -6.10 -19.99
C ILE A 690 -20.71 -6.66 -19.54
N ILE A 691 -20.67 -7.80 -18.84
CA ILE A 691 -19.43 -8.44 -18.40
C ILE A 691 -18.60 -8.89 -19.60
N LEU A 692 -19.24 -9.53 -20.58
CA LEU A 692 -18.58 -9.97 -21.82
C LEU A 692 -18.04 -8.77 -22.61
N LEU A 693 -18.84 -7.71 -22.76
CA LEU A 693 -18.43 -6.48 -23.44
C LEU A 693 -17.26 -5.80 -22.71
N ALA A 694 -17.29 -5.76 -21.38
CA ALA A 694 -16.18 -5.22 -20.59
C ALA A 694 -14.90 -6.03 -20.78
N GLY A 695 -15.00 -7.38 -20.85
CA GLY A 695 -13.88 -8.24 -21.20
C GLY A 695 -13.40 -8.05 -22.64
N LEU A 696 -14.32 -7.78 -23.58
CA LEU A 696 -14.03 -7.55 -24.99
C LEU A 696 -13.24 -6.26 -25.23
N VAL A 697 -13.43 -5.23 -24.39
CA VAL A 697 -12.65 -3.98 -24.47
C VAL A 697 -11.15 -4.25 -24.45
N VAL A 698 -10.69 -5.29 -23.73
CA VAL A 698 -9.27 -5.61 -23.60
C VAL A 698 -8.64 -5.94 -24.96
N PRO A 699 -8.99 -7.04 -25.66
CA PRO A 699 -8.44 -7.30 -26.99
C PRO A 699 -8.94 -6.32 -28.07
N ALA A 700 -10.15 -5.74 -27.93
CA ALA A 700 -10.67 -4.83 -28.95
C ALA A 700 -9.87 -3.53 -29.06
N ALA A 701 -9.11 -3.15 -28.02
CA ALA A 701 -8.20 -2.01 -28.08
C ALA A 701 -7.18 -2.13 -29.22
N GLU A 702 -6.79 -3.34 -29.63
CA GLU A 702 -5.87 -3.56 -30.77
C GLU A 702 -6.51 -3.24 -32.12
N TRP A 703 -7.84 -3.30 -32.23
CA TRP A 703 -8.55 -3.13 -33.51
C TRP A 703 -8.99 -1.70 -33.77
N VAL A 704 -9.13 -0.90 -32.72
CA VAL A 704 -9.68 0.46 -32.80
C VAL A 704 -8.59 1.47 -33.15
N ILE A 705 -7.33 1.21 -32.81
CA ILE A 705 -6.22 2.14 -32.99
C ILE A 705 -5.41 1.74 -34.24
N PRO A 706 -5.41 2.54 -35.33
CA PRO A 706 -4.65 2.22 -36.53
C PRO A 706 -3.14 2.40 -36.29
N SER A 707 -2.33 1.59 -36.97
CA SER A 707 -0.87 1.73 -36.92
C SER A 707 -0.45 3.12 -37.40
N ARG A 708 0.41 3.77 -36.61
CA ARG A 708 0.92 5.11 -36.87
C ARG A 708 2.17 5.11 -37.74
N TYR A 709 2.91 4.00 -37.78
CA TYR A 709 4.20 3.90 -38.44
C TYR A 709 4.20 2.77 -39.45
N GLU A 710 4.87 2.99 -40.57
CA GLU A 710 5.09 1.95 -41.57
C GLU A 710 6.46 1.30 -41.37
N LYS A 711 6.55 0.00 -41.63
CA LYS A 711 7.83 -0.69 -41.71
C LYS A 711 8.56 -0.24 -42.97
N VAL A 712 9.73 0.37 -42.80
CA VAL A 712 10.53 0.93 -43.89
C VAL A 712 11.95 0.34 -43.90
N SER A 713 12.55 0.22 -45.09
CA SER A 713 13.98 -0.08 -45.20
C SER A 713 14.84 1.14 -44.86
N ALA A 714 16.12 0.92 -44.57
CA ALA A 714 17.06 2.01 -44.32
C ALA A 714 17.12 2.99 -45.51
N SER A 715 17.20 2.48 -46.74
CA SER A 715 17.18 3.29 -47.96
C SER A 715 15.89 4.11 -48.14
N GLN A 716 14.72 3.52 -47.87
CA GLN A 716 13.44 4.23 -47.91
C GLN A 716 13.37 5.32 -46.83
N ALA A 717 13.90 5.04 -45.64
CA ALA A 717 13.92 6.00 -44.55
C ALA A 717 14.81 7.21 -44.87
N VAL A 718 15.98 6.98 -45.47
CA VAL A 718 16.85 8.06 -45.99
C VAL A 718 16.11 8.89 -47.03
N GLY A 719 15.44 8.27 -47.99
CA GLY A 719 14.64 8.98 -49.00
C GLY A 719 13.55 9.87 -48.41
N ARG A 720 12.88 9.42 -47.33
CA ARG A 720 11.88 10.24 -46.61
C ARG A 720 12.52 11.38 -45.81
N LEU A 721 13.72 11.19 -45.28
CA LEU A 721 14.47 12.21 -44.53
C LEU A 721 15.17 13.25 -45.43
N GLN A 722 15.49 12.91 -46.68
CA GLN A 722 16.09 13.83 -47.65
C GLN A 722 15.32 15.14 -47.80
N ALA A 723 13.98 15.07 -47.75
CA ALA A 723 13.12 16.24 -47.84
C ALA A 723 13.17 17.15 -46.58
N ARG A 724 13.71 16.66 -45.46
CA ARG A 724 13.69 17.32 -44.14
C ARG A 724 15.06 17.77 -43.61
N LEU A 725 16.16 17.26 -44.19
CA LEU A 725 17.53 17.57 -43.74
C LEU A 725 17.91 19.05 -43.91
N PRO A 726 18.57 19.68 -42.90
CA PRO A 726 19.04 21.06 -42.96
C PRO A 726 20.10 21.25 -44.07
N VAL A 727 20.13 22.47 -44.63
CA VAL A 727 20.84 22.79 -45.90
C VAL A 727 22.37 22.87 -45.75
N THR A 728 22.90 23.01 -44.54
CA THR A 728 24.34 23.22 -44.29
C THR A 728 25.11 21.90 -44.16
N GLY A 729 26.07 21.63 -45.05
CA GLY A 729 26.88 20.39 -45.08
C GLY A 729 26.21 19.20 -45.80
N ARG A 730 25.23 19.51 -46.67
CA ARG A 730 24.16 18.64 -47.17
C ARG A 730 24.58 17.46 -48.03
N GLU A 731 25.70 17.54 -48.74
CA GLU A 731 25.98 16.61 -49.84
C GLU A 731 26.79 15.41 -49.35
N ASP A 732 27.92 15.63 -48.68
CA ASP A 732 28.84 14.55 -48.30
C ASP A 732 28.25 13.57 -47.28
N ARG A 733 27.64 14.08 -46.19
CA ARG A 733 27.07 13.21 -45.14
C ARG A 733 25.81 12.49 -45.58
N LEU A 734 25.03 13.09 -46.49
CA LEU A 734 23.84 12.45 -47.03
C LEU A 734 24.21 11.33 -48.01
N LEU A 735 25.21 11.55 -48.87
CA LEU A 735 25.76 10.51 -49.74
C LEU A 735 26.31 9.35 -48.90
N LEU A 736 27.10 9.63 -47.88
CA LEU A 736 27.61 8.60 -46.96
C LEU A 736 26.49 7.84 -46.24
N LEU A 737 25.40 8.54 -45.86
CA LEU A 737 24.25 7.89 -45.21
C LEU A 737 23.47 7.02 -46.19
N GLN A 738 23.35 7.42 -47.45
CA GLN A 738 22.75 6.60 -48.51
C GLN A 738 23.59 5.34 -48.75
N ASP A 739 24.91 5.49 -48.86
CA ASP A 739 25.84 4.37 -49.03
C ASP A 739 25.79 3.40 -47.85
N PHE A 740 25.73 3.93 -46.62
CA PHE A 740 25.52 3.11 -45.42
C PHE A 740 24.16 2.40 -45.45
N ALA A 741 23.08 3.12 -45.75
CA ALA A 741 21.72 2.58 -45.77
C ALA A 741 21.47 1.57 -46.90
N ALA A 742 22.33 1.53 -47.92
CA ALA A 742 22.32 0.52 -48.97
C ALA A 742 22.93 -0.82 -48.53
N GLN A 743 23.68 -0.85 -47.43
CA GLN A 743 24.31 -2.07 -46.92
C GLN A 743 23.25 -3.04 -46.36
N PRO A 744 23.36 -4.36 -46.62
CA PRO A 744 22.44 -5.36 -46.09
C PRO A 744 22.35 -5.38 -44.55
N GLU A 745 23.46 -5.08 -43.87
CA GLU A 745 23.60 -5.15 -42.42
C GLU A 745 23.16 -3.85 -41.72
N ALA A 746 22.97 -2.76 -42.46
CA ALA A 746 22.50 -1.50 -41.90
C ALA A 746 21.00 -1.60 -41.55
N GLN A 747 20.67 -1.19 -40.32
CA GLN A 747 19.29 -1.21 -39.85
C GLN A 747 18.79 0.20 -39.55
N VAL A 748 17.49 0.37 -39.78
CA VAL A 748 16.73 1.53 -39.36
C VAL A 748 15.65 1.11 -38.37
N LYS A 749 15.46 1.92 -37.34
CA LYS A 749 14.28 1.87 -36.47
C LYS A 749 13.54 3.20 -36.59
N TRP A 750 12.32 3.16 -37.13
CA TRP A 750 11.43 4.32 -37.21
C TRP A 750 10.24 4.06 -36.30
N GLY A 751 10.04 4.94 -35.31
CA GLY A 751 8.91 4.80 -34.41
C GLY A 751 8.80 5.93 -33.38
N ARG A 752 8.20 5.63 -32.23
CA ARG A 752 8.16 6.53 -31.08
C ARG A 752 9.33 6.23 -30.14
N GLY A 753 10.16 7.22 -29.86
CA GLY A 753 11.22 7.15 -28.85
C GLY A 753 10.66 7.32 -27.44
N LEU A 754 11.00 6.39 -26.54
CA LEU A 754 10.59 6.39 -25.15
C LEU A 754 11.81 6.40 -24.23
N TYR A 755 11.69 7.15 -23.13
CA TYR A 755 12.65 7.19 -22.04
C TYR A 755 14.09 7.57 -22.45
N PRO A 756 14.31 8.69 -23.17
CA PRO A 756 15.65 9.18 -23.47
C PRO A 756 16.45 9.48 -22.21
N ARG A 757 17.61 8.83 -22.09
CA ARG A 757 18.54 9.01 -20.98
C ARG A 757 19.95 9.20 -21.50
N TYR A 758 20.55 10.32 -21.14
CA TYR A 758 21.96 10.59 -21.37
C TYR A 758 22.79 10.15 -20.17
N PHE A 759 23.90 9.46 -20.44
CA PHE A 759 24.86 8.96 -19.48
C PHE A 759 26.24 9.55 -19.77
N GLN A 760 26.91 10.01 -18.71
CA GLN A 760 28.32 10.30 -18.73
C GLN A 760 29.15 9.02 -18.83
N ALA A 761 30.43 9.15 -19.21
CA ALA A 761 31.38 8.05 -19.15
C ALA A 761 31.49 7.52 -17.72
N GLY A 762 31.41 6.19 -17.55
CA GLY A 762 31.35 5.52 -16.24
C GLY A 762 30.01 5.61 -15.51
N GLU A 763 29.01 6.32 -16.06
CA GLU A 763 27.68 6.40 -15.46
C GLU A 763 26.80 5.23 -15.90
N THR A 764 26.09 4.64 -14.95
CA THR A 764 25.14 3.54 -15.17
C THR A 764 23.81 3.83 -14.46
N LEU A 765 22.74 3.13 -14.83
CA LEU A 765 21.50 3.18 -14.04
C LEU A 765 21.68 2.46 -12.71
N ARG A 766 22.47 1.38 -12.69
CA ARG A 766 22.68 0.52 -11.51
C ARG A 766 24.11 -0.03 -11.45
N SER A 767 24.52 -0.39 -10.24
CA SER A 767 25.85 -0.93 -9.93
C SER A 767 26.18 -2.28 -10.58
N TYR A 768 25.18 -3.01 -11.09
CA TYR A 768 25.38 -4.30 -11.77
C TYR A 768 25.39 -4.17 -13.30
N GLU A 769 25.02 -3.01 -13.86
CA GLU A 769 25.17 -2.78 -15.30
C GLU A 769 26.66 -2.61 -15.62
N ALA A 770 27.09 -3.11 -16.78
CA ALA A 770 28.45 -2.93 -17.24
C ALA A 770 28.77 -1.44 -17.43
N PHE A 771 29.94 -1.03 -16.94
CA PHE A 771 30.45 0.30 -17.19
C PHE A 771 30.73 0.50 -18.67
N SER A 772 30.46 1.70 -19.16
CA SER A 772 30.89 2.14 -20.49
C SER A 772 31.77 3.35 -20.31
N ASP A 773 32.95 3.31 -20.92
CA ASP A 773 33.95 4.39 -20.85
C ASP A 773 33.59 5.57 -21.75
N VAL A 774 32.45 5.49 -22.45
CA VAL A 774 32.00 6.51 -23.40
C VAL A 774 30.68 7.09 -22.93
N ARG A 775 30.56 8.42 -23.09
CA ARG A 775 29.29 9.15 -22.95
C ARG A 775 28.27 8.56 -23.92
N ARG A 776 26.99 8.50 -23.58
CA ARG A 776 26.01 7.86 -24.49
C ARG A 776 24.58 8.30 -24.21
N LEU A 777 23.78 8.31 -25.26
CA LEU A 777 22.32 8.42 -25.19
C LEU A 777 21.70 7.03 -25.36
N ARG A 778 20.81 6.67 -24.44
CA ARG A 778 20.10 5.38 -24.42
C ARG A 778 18.60 5.63 -24.35
N PHE A 779 17.83 4.96 -25.19
CA PHE A 779 16.37 5.05 -25.23
C PHE A 779 15.76 3.84 -25.92
N GLU A 780 14.45 3.66 -25.77
CA GLU A 780 13.69 2.61 -26.46
C GLU A 780 12.98 3.19 -27.68
N ILE A 781 12.98 2.50 -28.82
CA ILE A 781 12.05 2.82 -29.91
C ILE A 781 10.96 1.75 -29.94
N ILE A 782 9.70 2.19 -29.94
CA ILE A 782 8.54 1.34 -30.23
C ILE A 782 7.95 1.65 -31.61
N GLY A 783 7.42 0.63 -32.28
CA GLY A 783 6.94 0.70 -33.65
C GLY A 783 7.14 -0.64 -34.36
N PRO A 784 7.03 -0.67 -35.70
CA PRO A 784 7.18 -1.89 -36.50
C PRO A 784 8.55 -2.57 -36.37
N GLN A 785 9.58 -1.80 -35.99
CA GLN A 785 10.95 -2.27 -35.75
C GLN A 785 11.41 -1.82 -34.36
N PRO A 786 10.89 -2.43 -33.29
CA PRO A 786 11.14 -1.99 -31.92
C PRO A 786 12.57 -2.32 -31.47
N GLY A 787 13.01 -1.70 -30.39
CA GLY A 787 14.19 -2.11 -29.66
C GLY A 787 14.95 -0.94 -29.05
N GLU A 788 15.87 -1.30 -28.17
CA GLU A 788 16.76 -0.35 -27.52
C GLU A 788 17.76 0.24 -28.52
N VAL A 789 18.05 1.53 -28.35
CA VAL A 789 19.02 2.29 -29.15
C VAL A 789 20.05 2.90 -28.22
N ILE A 790 21.33 2.72 -28.56
CA ILE A 790 22.46 3.34 -27.87
C ILE A 790 23.25 4.16 -28.90
N LEU A 791 23.36 5.47 -28.66
CA LEU A 791 24.15 6.39 -29.46
C LEU A 791 25.37 6.87 -28.65
N PRO A 792 26.59 6.43 -28.97
CA PRO A 792 27.77 6.74 -28.18
C PRO A 792 28.48 8.06 -28.56
N GLY A 793 29.19 8.55 -27.56
CA GLY A 793 30.13 9.68 -27.45
C GLY A 793 29.61 11.08 -27.73
N ILE A 794 28.30 11.21 -27.92
CA ILE A 794 27.64 12.51 -28.04
C ILE A 794 27.77 13.35 -26.76
N ASP A 795 27.68 14.67 -26.92
CA ASP A 795 27.39 15.58 -25.82
C ASP A 795 25.93 15.45 -25.36
N GLN A 796 25.64 15.96 -24.16
CA GLN A 796 24.28 15.95 -23.61
C GLN A 796 23.31 16.65 -24.58
N PRO A 797 22.28 15.95 -25.11
CA PRO A 797 21.31 16.57 -26.00
C PRO A 797 20.57 17.72 -25.31
N GLU A 798 20.31 18.81 -26.03
CA GLU A 798 19.45 19.89 -25.53
C GLU A 798 17.96 19.56 -25.68
N PHE A 799 17.59 18.73 -26.66
CA PHE A 799 16.20 18.43 -26.99
C PHE A 799 15.96 16.96 -27.31
N PHE A 800 15.30 16.23 -26.41
CA PHE A 800 14.72 14.92 -26.73
C PHE A 800 13.56 14.68 -25.74
N PRO A 801 12.35 15.15 -26.05
CA PRO A 801 11.20 14.91 -25.20
C PRO A 801 10.80 13.43 -25.23
N ASN A 802 10.22 12.95 -24.13
CA ASN A 802 9.67 11.60 -24.10
C ASN A 802 8.52 11.46 -25.11
N ALA A 803 8.38 10.28 -25.71
CA ALA A 803 7.35 9.94 -26.69
C ALA A 803 7.40 10.76 -28.00
N SER A 804 8.58 11.27 -28.38
CA SER A 804 8.83 11.89 -29.69
C SER A 804 8.85 10.88 -30.83
N ASP A 805 8.59 11.33 -32.05
CA ASP A 805 8.80 10.50 -33.23
C ASP A 805 10.29 10.51 -33.59
N VAL A 806 10.87 9.32 -33.80
CA VAL A 806 12.32 9.16 -33.92
C VAL A 806 12.67 8.19 -35.04
N VAL A 807 13.75 8.49 -35.75
CA VAL A 807 14.40 7.58 -36.71
C VAL A 807 15.85 7.36 -36.29
N ALA A 808 16.24 6.11 -36.09
CA ALA A 808 17.62 5.75 -35.74
C ALA A 808 18.23 4.83 -36.80
N PHE A 809 19.43 5.16 -37.25
CA PHE A 809 20.25 4.36 -38.17
C PHE A 809 21.44 3.78 -37.43
N GLY A 810 21.75 2.51 -37.66
CA GLY A 810 22.89 1.87 -37.02
C GLY A 810 23.04 0.41 -37.38
N CYS A 811 23.88 -0.27 -36.62
CA CYS A 811 24.13 -1.70 -36.76
C CYS A 811 23.51 -2.44 -35.58
N GLN A 812 22.71 -3.47 -35.86
CA GLN A 812 22.07 -4.24 -34.82
C GLN A 812 23.11 -5.13 -34.11
N LYS A 813 23.25 -4.96 -32.81
CA LYS A 813 23.92 -5.92 -31.92
C LYS A 813 22.88 -6.86 -31.30
N GLN A 814 23.31 -7.82 -30.50
CA GLN A 814 22.41 -8.84 -29.94
C GLN A 814 21.20 -8.25 -29.20
N GLU A 815 21.37 -7.16 -28.43
CA GLU A 815 20.31 -6.61 -27.57
C GLU A 815 19.86 -5.18 -27.93
N TYR A 816 20.65 -4.44 -28.70
CA TYR A 816 20.37 -3.03 -29.01
C TYR A 816 20.90 -2.64 -30.40
N LEU A 817 20.41 -1.51 -30.91
CA LEU A 817 20.95 -0.86 -32.09
C LEU A 817 22.12 0.04 -31.69
N ASP A 818 23.32 -0.29 -32.16
CA ASP A 818 24.49 0.58 -32.05
C ASP A 818 24.35 1.69 -33.10
N ALA A 819 23.92 2.87 -32.66
CA ALA A 819 23.48 3.93 -33.54
C ALA A 819 24.64 4.76 -34.09
N LEU A 820 24.51 5.12 -35.36
CA LEU A 820 25.33 6.10 -36.06
C LEU A 820 24.65 7.47 -36.07
N LEU A 821 23.33 7.50 -36.28
CA LEU A 821 22.52 8.71 -36.37
C LEU A 821 21.17 8.47 -35.68
N VAL A 822 20.74 9.42 -34.85
CA VAL A 822 19.39 9.52 -34.32
C VAL A 822 18.79 10.84 -34.75
N VAL A 823 17.60 10.80 -35.35
CA VAL A 823 16.83 11.97 -35.76
C VAL A 823 15.56 12.03 -34.93
N VAL A 824 15.42 13.08 -34.12
CA VAL A 824 14.18 13.39 -33.41
C VAL A 824 13.35 14.29 -34.31
N LEU A 825 12.18 13.81 -34.74
CA LEU A 825 11.30 14.53 -35.64
C LEU A 825 10.45 15.52 -34.84
N ASP A 826 10.55 16.80 -35.19
CA ASP A 826 9.81 17.89 -34.55
C ASP A 826 9.14 18.77 -35.63
N PRO A 827 7.83 19.07 -35.52
CA PRO A 827 7.16 20.00 -36.41
C PRO A 827 7.85 21.37 -36.58
N THR A 828 8.62 21.82 -35.58
CA THR A 828 9.33 23.10 -35.58
C THR A 828 10.76 23.02 -36.15
N GLY A 829 11.29 21.81 -36.34
CA GLY A 829 12.60 21.55 -36.93
C GLY A 829 13.24 20.28 -36.36
N ASP A 830 13.56 19.33 -37.23
CA ASP A 830 14.15 18.04 -36.82
C ASP A 830 15.53 18.22 -36.15
N HIS A 831 15.80 17.45 -35.09
CA HIS A 831 17.06 17.46 -34.35
C HIS A 831 17.91 16.22 -34.70
N TYR A 832 19.17 16.45 -35.06
CA TYR A 832 20.09 15.41 -35.55
C TYR A 832 21.21 15.14 -34.54
N TYR A 833 21.31 13.91 -34.06
CA TYR A 833 22.35 13.45 -33.14
C TYR A 833 23.23 12.42 -33.83
N TRP A 834 24.46 12.83 -34.15
CA TRP A 834 25.46 11.99 -34.77
C TRP A 834 26.35 11.35 -33.71
N ARG A 835 26.77 10.10 -33.96
CA ARG A 835 27.82 9.43 -33.17
C ARG A 835 29.09 10.28 -33.16
N ASP A 836 29.76 10.34 -32.02
CA ASP A 836 31.06 11.00 -31.86
C ASP A 836 32.02 10.09 -31.08
N PRO A 837 33.24 9.78 -31.53
CA PRO A 837 33.79 10.11 -32.85
C PRO A 837 32.99 9.46 -33.98
N LEU A 838 32.83 10.20 -35.08
CA LEU A 838 32.33 9.63 -36.32
C LEU A 838 33.34 8.59 -36.85
N PRO A 839 32.91 7.37 -37.21
CA PRO A 839 33.79 6.37 -37.74
C PRO A 839 34.29 6.79 -39.13
N ALA A 840 35.56 6.50 -39.42
CA ALA A 840 36.17 6.82 -40.72
C ALA A 840 35.50 6.06 -41.89
N ILE A 841 34.95 4.88 -41.61
CA ILE A 841 34.20 4.04 -42.56
C ILE A 841 32.85 3.71 -41.92
N TRP A 842 31.77 3.99 -42.63
CA TRP A 842 30.41 3.69 -42.17
C TRP A 842 30.05 2.30 -42.66
N GLN A 843 30.50 1.26 -41.95
CA GLN A 843 30.21 -0.13 -42.27
C GLN A 843 29.85 -0.91 -41.01
N CYS A 844 28.93 -1.87 -41.12
CA CYS A 844 28.58 -2.73 -40.00
C CYS A 844 29.58 -3.89 -39.82
N PRO A 845 29.97 -4.24 -38.58
CA PRO A 845 29.66 -3.54 -37.32
C PRO A 845 30.42 -2.20 -37.20
N LEU A 846 29.80 -1.20 -36.54
CA LEU A 846 30.46 0.08 -36.28
C LEU A 846 31.66 -0.11 -35.34
N PRO A 847 32.80 0.56 -35.61
CA PRO A 847 34.01 0.45 -34.80
C PRO A 847 33.89 1.15 -33.44
#